data_AF-J9QDU2-F1
#
_entry.id   AF-J9QDU2-F1
#
_cell.length_a   1.000
_cell.length_b   1.000
_cell.length_c   1.000
_cell.angle_alpha   90.00
_cell.angle_beta   90.00
_cell.angle_gamma   90.00
#
_symmetry.space_group_name_H-M   'P 1'
#
loop_
_entity.id
_entity.type
_entity.pdbx_description
1 polymer ?
#
loop_
_entity_poly.entity_id
_entity_poly.type
_entity_poly.pdbx_seq_one_letter_code
_entity_poly.pdbx_strand_id
1 'polypeptide(L)'
;MIPFLPVCSLFLLLVVNPANANGHYDKILAHSRIRGRDQGPNVCALQQILGTKKKYLSTCRNWYQGAICGKKTTVLYECCPGYMRMEGMKGCPAVMPIDHVYGTLGIVGATTTQSYSDVSKLREEIEGKGSFTYFAPSNEAWDNLDSDIRRGLESNVNVELLNALHSHMVNKRMLTKDLKNGMIIPSMYNNLGLFINHYPNGVVTVNCARIIHGNQIATNGVVHVIDRVLTQIGTSIQDFIEAEDELSSFRAAAITSDILETLGRDGHFTLFAPTNEAFEKLPRGVLERIMGDKVASEALMKYHILNTLQCSEAIMGGAVFETLEGNTIEIGCDGDSITVNGIKMVNKKDIVTNNGVIHLIDQVLVPDSAKQVIELAGNQQTTFTDLVAQLGLASALRPDGEYTLLAPVNNAFSDDTLSMDQRLLKLILQNHILKVKIGLNELYNGQKLETIGGKQLRVFVYRTAVCIENSCMVRGSKQGRNGAIHIFQEIIKPAEKSLHEKLKQDKRFSIFLSLLEAADLKELLTQPGDWTLFVPTNDAFKGMTNEEKEILIRDKNALQNIILYHLTPGVFIGKGFEPGVTNILKTTQGSKIYLKGVNDTLLVNELKSKESDIMTTNGVIHVVDKLLYPADTPVGNDQLLEILNKLIKYIQIKFVRGSTFKEIPITVYKPIIKKYTKIIDGVPVEITEKETREERIITGPEIKYTRISTTGGETEETLKKLLQEDTPVRKIQANKRVQASRRRSREDRPQ
;
A
#
# COMPACT_ATOMS: atom_id res chain seq x y z
N MET A 1 -25.41 20.81 -73.66
CA MET A 1 -26.35 20.99 -72.54
C MET A 1 -25.61 21.75 -71.44
N ILE A 2 -26.00 23.01 -71.23
CA ILE A 2 -25.75 23.88 -70.05
C ILE A 2 -26.54 23.27 -68.85
N PRO A 3 -26.24 23.50 -67.53
CA PRO A 3 -25.49 24.59 -66.86
C PRO A 3 -24.36 24.19 -65.85
N PHE A 4 -23.31 25.01 -65.62
CA PHE A 4 -23.10 26.10 -64.62
C PHE A 4 -23.08 25.61 -63.15
N LEU A 5 -22.24 26.00 -62.18
CA LEU A 5 -21.09 26.91 -61.97
C LEU A 5 -20.56 26.53 -60.52
N PRO A 6 -19.62 27.22 -59.84
CA PRO A 6 -18.48 26.64 -59.13
C PRO A 6 -18.63 26.77 -57.59
N VAL A 7 -17.75 26.14 -56.81
CA VAL A 7 -17.56 26.55 -55.40
C VAL A 7 -16.08 26.65 -55.07
N CYS A 8 -15.71 27.88 -54.69
CA CYS A 8 -14.44 28.32 -54.17
C CYS A 8 -13.83 27.38 -53.14
N SER A 9 -12.55 27.08 -53.34
CA SER A 9 -11.62 26.68 -52.29
C SER A 9 -11.49 27.80 -51.25
N LEU A 10 -12.22 27.69 -50.14
CA LEU A 10 -11.92 28.43 -48.93
C LEU A 10 -11.03 27.53 -48.06
N PHE A 11 -9.73 27.82 -48.08
CA PHE A 11 -8.75 27.31 -47.13
C PHE A 11 -9.21 27.72 -45.72
N LEU A 12 -9.91 26.82 -45.01
CA LEU A 12 -10.11 26.96 -43.58
C LEU A 12 -8.77 26.62 -42.91
N LEU A 13 -7.96 27.65 -42.67
CA LEU A 13 -6.85 27.61 -41.73
C LEU A 13 -7.42 27.31 -40.34
N LEU A 14 -7.61 26.02 -40.05
CA LEU A 14 -7.63 25.51 -38.68
C LEU A 14 -6.23 25.73 -38.12
N VAL A 15 -6.02 26.91 -37.54
CA VAL A 15 -4.92 27.14 -36.61
C VAL A 15 -5.23 26.31 -35.36
N VAL A 16 -4.93 25.00 -35.43
CA VAL A 16 -4.67 24.21 -34.24
C VAL A 16 -3.34 24.73 -33.72
N ASN A 17 -3.39 25.77 -32.90
CA ASN A 17 -2.23 26.23 -32.14
C ASN A 17 -1.95 25.16 -31.09
N PRO A 18 -0.80 24.46 -31.12
CA PRO A 18 -0.42 23.59 -30.03
C PRO A 18 0.12 24.50 -28.92
N ALA A 19 -0.77 25.10 -28.14
CA ALA A 19 -0.42 25.96 -27.01
C ALA A 19 0.04 25.10 -25.82
N ASN A 20 1.27 24.60 -25.90
CA ASN A 20 2.04 24.14 -24.75
C ASN A 20 2.40 25.36 -23.88
N ALA A 21 1.52 25.74 -22.93
CA ALA A 21 1.80 26.44 -21.66
C ALA A 21 0.54 27.09 -21.03
N ASN A 22 -0.58 26.38 -20.90
CA ASN A 22 -1.70 26.87 -20.09
C ASN A 22 -1.49 26.45 -18.62
N GLY A 23 -1.36 27.42 -17.71
CA GLY A 23 -1.26 27.16 -16.26
C GLY A 23 -2.49 26.43 -15.72
N HIS A 24 -2.38 25.80 -14.54
CA HIS A 24 -3.50 25.03 -13.96
C HIS A 24 -4.76 25.89 -13.79
N TYR A 25 -4.62 27.18 -13.47
CA TYR A 25 -5.72 28.12 -13.37
C TYR A 25 -6.48 28.29 -14.70
N ASP A 26 -5.75 28.54 -15.80
CA ASP A 26 -6.36 28.77 -17.12
C ASP A 26 -7.12 27.55 -17.63
N LYS A 27 -6.61 26.35 -17.35
CA LYS A 27 -7.29 25.09 -17.67
C LYS A 27 -8.63 24.98 -16.94
N ILE A 28 -8.67 25.32 -15.66
CA ILE A 28 -9.90 25.25 -14.86
C ILE A 28 -10.88 26.35 -15.25
N LEU A 29 -10.38 27.55 -15.53
CA LEU A 29 -11.20 28.66 -16.02
C LEU A 29 -11.85 28.29 -17.37
N ALA A 30 -11.11 27.66 -18.28
CA ALA A 30 -11.66 27.17 -19.55
C ALA A 30 -12.77 26.14 -19.33
N HIS A 31 -12.60 25.20 -18.41
CA HIS A 31 -13.64 24.23 -18.06
C HIS A 31 -14.87 24.92 -17.43
N SER A 32 -14.67 25.92 -16.57
CA SER A 32 -15.76 26.71 -15.98
C SER A 32 -16.57 27.45 -17.05
N ARG A 33 -15.90 28.02 -18.08
CA ARG A 33 -16.56 28.64 -19.26
C ARG A 33 -17.41 27.64 -20.03
N ILE A 34 -16.89 26.44 -20.26
CA ILE A 34 -17.64 25.38 -20.97
C ILE A 34 -18.92 25.04 -20.22
N ARG A 35 -18.87 24.93 -18.88
CA ARG A 35 -20.04 24.65 -18.03
C ARG A 35 -21.05 25.80 -17.97
N GLY A 36 -20.58 27.04 -18.12
CA GLY A 36 -21.42 28.24 -18.13
C GLY A 36 -22.04 28.57 -19.49
N ARG A 37 -21.66 27.87 -20.56
CA ARG A 37 -21.98 28.23 -21.95
C ARG A 37 -23.48 28.40 -22.22
N ASP A 38 -24.32 27.59 -21.58
CA ASP A 38 -25.77 27.63 -21.79
C ASP A 38 -26.43 28.88 -21.19
N GLN A 39 -25.77 29.54 -20.23
CA GLN A 39 -26.24 30.78 -19.62
C GLN A 39 -25.92 32.01 -20.48
N GLY A 40 -25.07 31.87 -21.50
CA GLY A 40 -24.70 32.91 -22.45
C GLY A 40 -23.18 33.07 -22.62
N PRO A 41 -22.74 34.02 -23.46
CA PRO A 41 -21.32 34.25 -23.72
C PRO A 41 -20.58 34.70 -22.45
N ASN A 42 -19.34 34.23 -22.30
CA ASN A 42 -18.41 34.60 -21.22
C ASN A 42 -18.96 34.43 -19.78
N VAL A 43 -19.88 33.49 -19.58
CA VAL A 43 -20.34 33.10 -18.24
C VAL A 43 -19.46 31.96 -17.71
N CYS A 44 -19.05 32.09 -16.46
CA CYS A 44 -18.30 31.09 -15.72
C CYS A 44 -19.20 30.43 -14.68
N ALA A 45 -19.08 29.12 -14.55
CA ALA A 45 -19.78 28.35 -13.54
C ALA A 45 -18.86 28.13 -12.32
N LEU A 46 -19.29 28.61 -11.15
CA LEU A 46 -18.56 28.51 -9.89
C LEU A 46 -19.34 27.62 -8.91
N GLN A 47 -18.64 26.92 -8.03
CA GLN A 47 -19.25 26.23 -6.90
C GLN A 47 -19.14 27.10 -5.66
N GLN A 48 -20.27 27.37 -5.01
CA GLN A 48 -20.33 28.02 -3.72
C GLN A 48 -20.67 26.97 -2.66
N ILE A 49 -19.93 26.97 -1.56
CA ILE A 49 -20.20 26.07 -0.43
C ILE A 49 -21.49 26.53 0.27
N LEU A 50 -22.42 25.62 0.52
CA LEU A 50 -23.67 25.94 1.22
C LEU A 50 -23.39 26.49 2.62
N GLY A 51 -24.03 27.61 2.94
CA GLY A 51 -23.86 28.30 4.23
C GLY A 51 -22.63 29.22 4.32
N THR A 52 -21.81 29.30 3.26
CA THR A 52 -20.67 30.23 3.23
C THR A 52 -20.72 31.13 1.98
N LYS A 53 -19.90 32.19 1.97
CA LYS A 53 -19.69 33.05 0.80
C LYS A 53 -18.52 32.58 -0.08
N LYS A 54 -17.88 31.45 0.25
CA LYS A 54 -16.69 30.96 -0.46
C LYS A 54 -17.09 30.34 -1.80
N LYS A 55 -16.51 30.88 -2.88
CA LYS A 55 -16.73 30.48 -4.26
C LYS A 55 -15.45 29.91 -4.85
N TYR A 56 -15.57 28.84 -5.62
CA TYR A 56 -14.44 28.16 -6.24
C TYR A 56 -14.66 27.90 -7.72
N LEU A 57 -13.61 28.15 -8.50
CA LEU A 57 -13.41 27.54 -9.81
C LEU A 57 -12.89 26.11 -9.57
N SER A 58 -13.73 25.11 -9.77
CA SER A 58 -13.41 23.73 -9.37
C SER A 58 -13.00 22.82 -10.54
N THR A 59 -12.15 21.85 -10.23
CA THR A 59 -11.79 20.77 -11.16
C THR A 59 -13.00 19.95 -11.58
N CYS A 60 -12.91 19.18 -12.68
CA CYS A 60 -14.01 18.29 -13.08
C CYS A 60 -14.36 17.27 -12.00
N ARG A 61 -13.36 16.75 -11.28
CA ARG A 61 -13.56 15.81 -10.18
C ARG A 61 -14.46 16.41 -9.09
N ASN A 62 -14.10 17.59 -8.58
CA ASN A 62 -14.86 18.25 -7.52
C ASN A 62 -16.24 18.73 -8.01
N TRP A 63 -16.34 19.14 -9.28
CA TRP A 63 -17.60 19.52 -9.91
C TRP A 63 -18.63 18.38 -9.87
N TYR A 64 -18.25 17.18 -10.34
CA TYR A 64 -19.15 16.03 -10.38
C TYR A 64 -19.44 15.44 -9.00
N GLN A 65 -18.53 15.63 -8.02
CA GLN A 65 -18.81 15.27 -6.63
C GLN A 65 -19.92 16.14 -6.01
N GLY A 66 -20.13 17.36 -6.50
CA GLY A 66 -21.15 18.27 -5.97
C GLY A 66 -20.86 18.78 -4.55
N ALA A 67 -19.68 18.51 -4.01
CA ALA A 67 -19.26 18.87 -2.68
C ALA A 67 -17.80 19.36 -2.66
N ILE A 68 -17.50 20.29 -1.75
CA ILE A 68 -16.15 20.80 -1.44
C ILE A 68 -16.02 20.74 0.08
N CYS A 69 -14.91 20.18 0.57
CA CYS A 69 -14.68 20.01 2.01
C CYS A 69 -15.85 19.34 2.74
N GLY A 70 -16.40 18.25 2.18
CA GLY A 70 -17.54 17.51 2.76
C GLY A 70 -18.88 18.27 2.76
N LYS A 71 -18.92 19.54 2.37
CA LYS A 71 -20.14 20.34 2.29
C LYS A 71 -20.68 20.36 0.87
N LYS A 72 -22.01 20.22 0.74
CA LYS A 72 -22.70 20.36 -0.53
C LYS A 72 -22.49 21.77 -1.10
N THR A 73 -22.42 21.85 -2.42
CA THR A 73 -22.23 23.11 -3.13
C THR A 73 -23.43 23.44 -4.01
N THR A 74 -23.67 24.72 -4.20
CA THR A 74 -24.59 25.25 -5.22
C THR A 74 -23.79 25.80 -6.38
N VAL A 75 -24.31 25.62 -7.59
CA VAL A 75 -23.71 26.21 -8.79
C VAL A 75 -24.18 27.64 -8.94
N LEU A 76 -23.23 28.56 -9.04
CA LEU A 76 -23.44 29.97 -9.31
C LEU A 76 -22.90 30.32 -10.70
N TYR A 77 -23.62 31.16 -11.43
CA TYR A 77 -23.23 31.61 -12.75
C TYR A 77 -22.93 33.10 -12.74
N GLU A 78 -21.65 33.44 -12.88
CA GLU A 78 -21.16 34.81 -12.87
C GLU A 78 -20.41 35.11 -14.16
N CYS A 79 -20.18 36.39 -14.44
CA CYS A 79 -19.31 36.73 -15.55
C CYS A 79 -17.90 36.22 -15.28
N CYS A 80 -17.28 35.64 -16.31
CA CYS A 80 -15.87 35.30 -16.22
C CYS A 80 -15.03 36.57 -16.00
N PRO A 81 -13.84 36.45 -15.37
CA PRO A 81 -12.94 37.58 -15.20
C PRO A 81 -12.72 38.36 -16.51
N GLY A 82 -12.89 39.69 -16.44
CA GLY A 82 -12.82 40.62 -17.57
C GLY A 82 -14.12 40.87 -18.34
N TYR A 83 -15.26 40.27 -17.96
CA TYR A 83 -16.54 40.45 -18.67
C TYR A 83 -17.66 40.95 -17.74
N MET A 84 -18.66 41.62 -18.32
CA MET A 84 -19.81 42.15 -17.61
C MET A 84 -21.12 41.90 -18.35
N ARG A 85 -22.24 41.97 -17.61
CA ARG A 85 -23.59 41.87 -18.17
C ARG A 85 -23.98 43.18 -18.84
N MET A 86 -24.83 43.10 -19.86
CA MET A 86 -25.53 44.25 -20.43
C MET A 86 -27.03 44.05 -20.28
N GLU A 87 -27.74 45.15 -20.01
CA GLU A 87 -29.19 45.12 -19.83
C GLU A 87 -29.88 44.57 -21.09
N GLY A 88 -30.86 43.68 -20.90
CA GLY A 88 -31.59 43.04 -21.99
C GLY A 88 -30.83 41.93 -22.76
N MET A 89 -29.55 41.67 -22.46
CA MET A 89 -28.77 40.62 -23.13
C MET A 89 -28.49 39.41 -22.22
N LYS A 90 -28.45 38.21 -22.80
CA LYS A 90 -28.10 36.98 -22.09
C LYS A 90 -26.58 36.87 -21.86
N GLY A 91 -26.18 36.34 -20.71
CA GLY A 91 -24.79 36.12 -20.33
C GLY A 91 -24.01 37.42 -20.07
N CYS A 92 -22.74 37.42 -20.46
CA CYS A 92 -21.79 38.52 -20.24
C CYS A 92 -21.17 38.94 -21.58
N PRO A 93 -21.94 39.60 -22.46
CA PRO A 93 -21.51 39.92 -23.82
C PRO A 93 -20.50 41.07 -23.89
N ALA A 94 -20.42 41.90 -22.84
CA ALA A 94 -19.51 43.03 -22.78
C ALA A 94 -18.21 42.68 -22.05
N VAL A 95 -17.12 43.30 -22.48
CA VAL A 95 -15.84 43.30 -21.77
C VAL A 95 -15.88 44.44 -20.75
N MET A 96 -15.36 44.20 -19.55
CA MET A 96 -15.22 45.26 -18.55
C MET A 96 -14.33 46.38 -19.10
N PRO A 97 -14.69 47.66 -18.87
CA PRO A 97 -13.85 48.75 -19.31
C PRO A 97 -12.46 48.62 -18.68
N ILE A 98 -11.43 48.84 -19.48
CA ILE A 98 -10.08 48.97 -18.94
C ILE A 98 -9.92 50.38 -18.36
N ASP A 99 -9.41 50.44 -17.15
CA ASP A 99 -9.07 51.69 -16.48
C ASP A 99 -7.65 51.56 -15.91
N HIS A 100 -7.09 52.61 -15.34
CA HIS A 100 -5.89 52.48 -14.52
C HIS A 100 -6.13 51.58 -13.31
N VAL A 101 -5.07 51.13 -12.64
CA VAL A 101 -5.14 50.18 -11.53
C VAL A 101 -6.10 50.67 -10.44
N TYR A 102 -6.07 51.96 -10.08
CA TYR A 102 -7.00 52.53 -9.10
C TYR A 102 -8.48 52.39 -9.48
N GLY A 103 -8.87 52.74 -10.71
CA GLY A 103 -10.26 52.62 -11.19
C GLY A 103 -10.66 51.14 -11.29
N THR A 104 -9.71 50.29 -11.66
CA THR A 104 -9.89 48.84 -11.73
C THR A 104 -10.24 48.24 -10.36
N LEU A 105 -9.75 48.79 -9.24
CA LEU A 105 -10.15 48.34 -7.89
C LEU A 105 -11.66 48.47 -7.66
N GLY A 106 -12.26 49.59 -8.07
CA GLY A 106 -13.72 49.79 -7.98
C GLY A 106 -14.49 48.86 -8.92
N ILE A 107 -13.97 48.68 -10.14
CA ILE A 107 -14.53 47.77 -11.15
C ILE A 107 -14.59 46.31 -10.66
N VAL A 108 -13.60 45.85 -9.88
CA VAL A 108 -13.57 44.50 -9.30
C VAL A 108 -14.25 44.40 -7.93
N GLY A 109 -14.84 45.49 -7.43
CA GLY A 109 -15.54 45.54 -6.16
C GLY A 109 -14.64 45.63 -4.92
N ALA A 110 -13.34 45.86 -5.07
CA ALA A 110 -12.40 46.05 -3.96
C ALA A 110 -12.42 47.51 -3.45
N THR A 111 -13.62 48.01 -3.11
CA THR A 111 -13.87 49.42 -2.77
C THR A 111 -13.17 49.88 -1.51
N THR A 112 -12.98 49.00 -0.53
CA THR A 112 -12.23 49.32 0.70
C THR A 112 -10.76 49.53 0.39
N THR A 113 -10.16 48.63 -0.41
CA THR A 113 -8.78 48.79 -0.91
C THR A 113 -8.64 50.06 -1.73
N GLN A 114 -9.61 50.37 -2.60
CA GLN A 114 -9.63 51.61 -3.37
C GLN A 114 -9.65 52.86 -2.48
N SER A 115 -10.50 52.90 -1.45
CA SER A 115 -10.57 54.00 -0.49
C SER A 115 -9.25 54.15 0.28
N TYR A 116 -8.65 53.03 0.70
CA TYR A 116 -7.34 53.05 1.38
C TYR A 116 -6.20 53.51 0.47
N SER A 117 -6.23 53.18 -0.83
CA SER A 117 -5.28 53.73 -1.80
C SER A 117 -5.44 55.25 -1.96
N ASP A 118 -6.66 55.78 -1.84
CA ASP A 118 -6.94 57.22 -1.95
C ASP A 118 -6.38 57.98 -0.72
N VAL A 119 -6.74 57.55 0.49
CA VAL A 119 -6.33 58.24 1.73
C VAL A 119 -4.85 58.10 2.06
N SER A 120 -4.16 57.08 1.53
CA SER A 120 -2.71 56.88 1.70
C SER A 120 -1.85 57.59 0.66
N LYS A 121 -2.46 58.33 -0.28
CA LYS A 121 -1.79 58.98 -1.43
C LYS A 121 -1.19 58.01 -2.46
N LEU A 122 -1.45 56.70 -2.33
CA LEU A 122 -1.04 55.71 -3.34
C LEU A 122 -1.74 55.93 -4.68
N ARG A 123 -2.95 56.48 -4.67
CA ARG A 123 -3.77 56.73 -5.86
C ARG A 123 -3.01 57.38 -7.00
N GLU A 124 -2.29 58.47 -6.76
CA GLU A 124 -1.59 59.21 -7.80
C GLU A 124 -0.55 58.35 -8.54
N GLU A 125 0.11 57.43 -7.82
CA GLU A 125 1.07 56.48 -8.39
C GLU A 125 0.38 55.46 -9.30
N ILE A 126 -0.72 54.86 -8.83
CA ILE A 126 -1.45 53.80 -9.54
C ILE A 126 -2.46 54.31 -10.58
N GLU A 127 -2.69 55.61 -10.68
CA GLU A 127 -3.29 56.30 -11.83
C GLU A 127 -2.23 56.71 -12.88
N GLY A 128 -0.99 56.93 -12.42
CA GLY A 128 0.12 57.42 -13.21
C GLY A 128 0.78 56.41 -14.15
N LYS A 129 1.98 56.76 -14.62
CA LYS A 129 2.77 55.91 -15.52
C LYS A 129 3.40 54.77 -14.75
N GLY A 130 3.34 53.56 -15.30
CA GLY A 130 3.97 52.38 -14.71
C GLY A 130 3.35 51.10 -15.24
N SER A 131 3.80 49.98 -14.68
CA SER A 131 3.21 48.66 -14.92
C SER A 131 3.14 47.94 -13.59
N PHE A 132 1.95 47.82 -13.00
CA PHE A 132 1.79 47.31 -11.64
C PHE A 132 1.02 45.98 -11.61
N THR A 133 1.28 45.16 -10.60
CA THR A 133 0.37 44.11 -10.16
C THR A 133 -0.12 44.46 -8.77
N TYR A 134 -1.43 44.50 -8.58
CA TYR A 134 -2.03 44.78 -7.28
C TYR A 134 -2.79 43.54 -6.80
N PHE A 135 -2.32 42.93 -5.70
CA PHE A 135 -3.04 41.88 -4.98
C PHE A 135 -4.02 42.53 -4.00
N ALA A 136 -5.17 42.97 -4.50
CA ALA A 136 -6.12 43.78 -3.75
C ALA A 136 -6.95 42.92 -2.78
N PRO A 137 -6.89 43.13 -1.46
CA PRO A 137 -7.80 42.45 -0.54
C PRO A 137 -9.26 42.80 -0.86
N SER A 138 -10.15 41.81 -0.75
CA SER A 138 -11.59 42.06 -0.87
C SER A 138 -12.11 42.89 0.31
N ASN A 139 -13.35 43.38 0.22
CA ASN A 139 -13.97 44.08 1.35
C ASN A 139 -14.08 43.18 2.57
N GLU A 140 -14.49 41.92 2.37
CA GLU A 140 -14.55 40.91 3.44
C GLU A 140 -13.17 40.63 4.03
N ALA A 141 -12.09 40.68 3.23
CA ALA A 141 -10.74 40.49 3.73
C ALA A 141 -10.35 41.58 4.75
N TRP A 142 -10.73 42.84 4.50
CA TRP A 142 -10.54 43.94 5.44
C TRP A 142 -11.46 43.87 6.66
N ASP A 143 -12.67 43.35 6.50
CA ASP A 143 -13.60 43.15 7.62
C ASP A 143 -13.16 42.01 8.55
N ASN A 144 -12.47 41.01 8.01
CA ASN A 144 -11.89 39.90 8.77
C ASN A 144 -10.51 40.21 9.36
N LEU A 145 -9.92 41.36 9.04
CA LEU A 145 -8.66 41.78 9.65
C LEU A 145 -8.88 42.11 11.12
N ASP A 146 -7.90 41.75 11.96
CA ASP A 146 -7.93 42.07 13.38
C ASP A 146 -8.20 43.58 13.60
N SER A 147 -9.08 43.88 14.56
CA SER A 147 -9.60 45.24 14.74
C SER A 147 -8.53 46.22 15.23
N ASP A 148 -7.54 45.75 16.02
CA ASP A 148 -6.43 46.57 16.48
C ASP A 148 -5.46 46.84 15.33
N ILE A 149 -5.14 45.82 14.53
CA ILE A 149 -4.31 45.99 13.33
C ILE A 149 -4.97 46.97 12.36
N ARG A 150 -6.26 46.81 12.09
CA ARG A 150 -7.01 47.68 11.17
C ARG A 150 -7.02 49.13 11.67
N ARG A 151 -7.32 49.38 12.95
CA ARG A 151 -7.26 50.73 13.55
C ARG A 151 -5.86 51.32 13.50
N GLY A 152 -4.83 50.51 13.72
CA GLY A 152 -3.43 50.92 13.60
C GLY A 152 -3.11 51.46 12.21
N LEU A 153 -3.51 50.74 11.16
CA LEU A 153 -3.34 51.17 9.77
C LEU A 153 -4.12 52.47 9.47
N GLU A 154 -5.38 52.54 9.90
CA GLU A 154 -6.23 53.73 9.70
C GLU A 154 -5.72 54.97 10.44
N SER A 155 -5.06 54.79 11.59
CA SER A 155 -4.50 55.91 12.37
C SER A 155 -3.26 56.55 11.74
N ASN A 156 -2.53 55.80 10.90
CA ASN A 156 -1.31 56.25 10.24
C ASN A 156 -1.34 55.96 8.73
N VAL A 157 -2.24 56.68 8.04
CA VAL A 157 -2.50 56.45 6.61
C VAL A 157 -1.30 56.77 5.70
N ASN A 158 -0.45 57.72 6.08
CA ASN A 158 0.66 58.18 5.23
C ASN A 158 1.88 57.25 5.29
N VAL A 159 2.00 56.42 6.32
CA VAL A 159 3.17 55.53 6.50
C VAL A 159 2.70 54.09 6.58
N GLU A 160 1.99 53.70 7.63
CA GLU A 160 1.65 52.29 7.87
C GLU A 160 0.70 51.74 6.81
N LEU A 161 -0.37 52.46 6.49
CA LEU A 161 -1.31 52.03 5.45
C LEU A 161 -0.64 52.02 4.07
N LEU A 162 0.11 53.07 3.72
CA LEU A 162 0.83 53.14 2.45
C LEU A 162 1.80 51.96 2.30
N ASN A 163 2.62 51.70 3.32
CA ASN A 163 3.56 50.58 3.36
C ASN A 163 2.84 49.23 3.26
N ALA A 164 1.73 49.08 3.98
CA ALA A 164 0.91 47.87 3.91
C ALA A 164 0.40 47.65 2.49
N LEU A 165 -0.13 48.69 1.82
CA LEU A 165 -0.63 48.58 0.45
C LEU A 165 0.50 48.33 -0.57
N HIS A 166 1.66 48.98 -0.44
CA HIS A 166 2.82 48.70 -1.28
C HIS A 166 3.34 47.27 -1.10
N SER A 167 3.17 46.67 0.09
CA SER A 167 3.49 45.25 0.30
C SER A 167 2.60 44.31 -0.51
N HIS A 168 1.40 44.75 -0.92
CA HIS A 168 0.48 44.01 -1.80
C HIS A 168 0.74 44.26 -3.29
N MET A 169 1.77 45.03 -3.64
CA MET A 169 2.02 45.47 -5.01
C MET A 169 3.37 44.99 -5.54
N VAL A 170 3.43 44.81 -6.86
CA VAL A 170 4.65 44.51 -7.61
C VAL A 170 4.78 45.54 -8.73
N ASN A 171 6.00 46.04 -8.97
CA ASN A 171 6.31 47.04 -9.99
C ASN A 171 6.38 46.50 -11.44
N LYS A 172 5.71 45.37 -11.71
CA LYS A 172 5.55 44.76 -13.03
C LYS A 172 4.17 44.12 -13.12
N ARG A 173 3.60 44.07 -14.33
CA ARG A 173 2.39 43.29 -14.62
C ARG A 173 2.68 41.79 -14.64
N MET A 174 2.02 41.04 -13.77
CA MET A 174 2.14 39.59 -13.57
C MET A 174 0.75 38.96 -13.63
N LEU A 175 0.47 38.12 -14.63
CA LEU A 175 -0.79 37.38 -14.74
C LEU A 175 -0.70 36.07 -13.94
N THR A 176 -1.82 35.41 -13.66
CA THR A 176 -1.84 34.14 -12.91
C THR A 176 -0.98 33.05 -13.54
N LYS A 177 -0.80 33.06 -14.87
CA LYS A 177 0.11 32.16 -15.59
C LYS A 177 1.60 32.45 -15.34
N ASP A 178 1.93 33.68 -14.96
CA ASP A 178 3.28 34.13 -14.63
C ASP A 178 3.60 33.85 -13.15
N LEU A 179 2.56 33.72 -12.31
CA LEU A 179 2.60 33.36 -10.89
C LEU A 179 2.86 31.85 -10.69
N LYS A 180 4.10 31.44 -10.93
CA LYS A 180 4.54 30.03 -10.80
C LYS A 180 4.62 29.60 -9.34
N ASN A 181 4.40 28.31 -9.09
CA ASN A 181 4.52 27.72 -7.76
C ASN A 181 5.95 27.85 -7.20
N GLY A 182 6.08 28.27 -5.93
CA GLY A 182 7.36 28.48 -5.25
C GLY A 182 8.11 29.75 -5.67
N MET A 183 7.46 30.66 -6.42
CA MET A 183 8.08 31.92 -6.80
C MET A 183 8.00 32.92 -5.63
N ILE A 184 9.12 33.60 -5.36
CA ILE A 184 9.17 34.71 -4.41
C ILE A 184 9.33 36.00 -5.22
N ILE A 185 8.36 36.90 -5.12
CA ILE A 185 8.35 38.16 -5.88
C ILE A 185 8.61 39.33 -4.93
N PRO A 186 9.59 40.21 -5.18
CA PRO A 186 9.76 41.39 -4.35
C PRO A 186 8.56 42.33 -4.52
N SER A 187 7.93 42.69 -3.41
CA SER A 187 6.90 43.72 -3.36
C SER A 187 7.49 45.12 -3.51
N MET A 188 6.63 46.12 -3.67
CA MET A 188 7.03 47.53 -3.76
C MET A 188 7.40 48.13 -2.41
N TYR A 189 7.15 47.43 -1.30
CA TYR A 189 7.56 47.87 0.03
C TYR A 189 8.81 47.11 0.49
N ASN A 190 9.94 47.83 0.64
CA ASN A 190 11.21 47.32 1.16
C ASN A 190 11.69 45.98 0.52
N ASN A 191 11.30 45.72 -0.74
CA ASN A 191 11.52 44.45 -1.43
C ASN A 191 11.06 43.21 -0.65
N LEU A 192 10.04 43.33 0.21
CA LEU A 192 9.51 42.18 0.97
C LEU A 192 9.03 41.10 0.00
N GLY A 193 9.38 39.85 0.27
CA GLY A 193 9.04 38.72 -0.57
C GLY A 193 7.55 38.35 -0.50
N LEU A 194 6.90 38.27 -1.65
CA LEU A 194 5.57 37.69 -1.84
C LEU A 194 5.70 36.26 -2.31
N PHE A 195 5.24 35.33 -1.48
CA PHE A 195 5.32 33.89 -1.67
C PHE A 195 4.14 33.39 -2.51
N ILE A 196 4.43 33.00 -3.73
CA ILE A 196 3.45 32.54 -4.70
C ILE A 196 3.40 31.01 -4.70
N ASN A 197 2.21 30.46 -4.49
CA ASN A 197 1.95 29.03 -4.67
C ASN A 197 0.85 28.82 -5.69
N HIS A 198 1.07 27.88 -6.60
CA HIS A 198 0.12 27.54 -7.67
C HIS A 198 -0.13 26.03 -7.64
N TYR A 199 -1.34 25.67 -7.23
CA TYR A 199 -1.69 24.28 -6.96
C TYR A 199 -2.26 23.57 -8.20
N PRO A 200 -2.18 22.23 -8.28
CA PRO A 200 -2.70 21.46 -9.42
C PRO A 200 -4.22 21.59 -9.63
N ASN A 201 -4.95 21.92 -8.56
CA ASN A 201 -6.38 22.21 -8.56
C ASN A 201 -6.70 23.65 -9.00
N GLY A 202 -5.71 24.39 -9.51
CA GLY A 202 -5.81 25.74 -10.06
C GLY A 202 -5.99 26.85 -9.03
N VAL A 203 -5.98 26.54 -7.74
CA VAL A 203 -5.88 27.55 -6.69
C VAL A 203 -4.51 28.23 -6.81
N VAL A 204 -4.51 29.56 -6.73
CA VAL A 204 -3.29 30.38 -6.67
C VAL A 204 -3.35 31.20 -5.40
N THR A 205 -2.25 31.22 -4.65
CA THR A 205 -2.17 31.96 -3.38
C THR A 205 -0.93 32.85 -3.33
N VAL A 206 -1.06 33.98 -2.64
CA VAL A 206 0.03 34.91 -2.30
C VAL A 206 0.11 35.00 -0.79
N ASN A 207 1.22 34.59 -0.17
CA ASN A 207 1.34 34.42 1.29
C ASN A 207 0.12 33.69 1.88
N CYS A 208 -0.27 32.59 1.24
CA CYS A 208 -1.48 31.81 1.52
C CYS A 208 -2.84 32.53 1.38
N ALA A 209 -2.91 33.82 1.03
CA ALA A 209 -4.16 34.46 0.61
C ALA A 209 -4.52 34.00 -0.81
N ARG A 210 -5.71 33.42 -0.98
CA ARG A 210 -6.17 32.89 -2.27
C ARG A 210 -6.64 34.01 -3.18
N ILE A 211 -6.25 33.93 -4.46
CA ILE A 211 -6.79 34.79 -5.50
C ILE A 211 -8.23 34.34 -5.81
N ILE A 212 -9.20 35.19 -5.48
CA ILE A 212 -10.63 35.00 -5.77
C ILE A 212 -10.92 35.34 -7.24
N HIS A 213 -10.47 36.52 -7.67
CA HIS A 213 -10.66 37.03 -9.02
C HIS A 213 -9.32 37.48 -9.58
N GLY A 214 -8.74 36.67 -10.46
CA GLY A 214 -7.46 36.98 -11.10
C GLY A 214 -7.59 37.62 -12.48
N ASN A 215 -6.51 38.26 -12.93
CA ASN A 215 -6.27 38.77 -14.28
C ASN A 215 -7.19 39.93 -14.72
N GLN A 216 -7.51 40.86 -13.83
CA GLN A 216 -8.29 42.04 -14.19
C GLN A 216 -7.35 43.10 -14.77
N ILE A 217 -7.36 43.22 -16.10
CA ILE A 217 -6.38 44.04 -16.83
C ILE A 217 -6.68 45.53 -16.65
N ALA A 218 -5.66 46.28 -16.26
CA ALA A 218 -5.68 47.74 -16.19
C ALA A 218 -4.79 48.35 -17.31
N THR A 219 -4.97 49.63 -17.60
CA THR A 219 -4.17 50.37 -18.60
C THR A 219 -2.69 50.42 -18.23
N ASN A 220 -2.38 50.50 -16.94
CA ASN A 220 -1.04 50.54 -16.37
C ASN A 220 -0.75 49.33 -15.45
N GLY A 221 -1.43 48.19 -15.62
CA GLY A 221 -1.18 47.03 -14.77
C GLY A 221 -2.18 45.88 -14.82
N VAL A 222 -2.32 45.18 -13.70
CA VAL A 222 -3.30 44.12 -13.46
C VAL A 222 -3.70 44.08 -11.98
N VAL A 223 -4.97 43.79 -11.71
CA VAL A 223 -5.51 43.58 -10.36
C VAL A 223 -5.87 42.11 -10.18
N HIS A 224 -5.51 41.56 -9.02
CA HIS A 224 -5.96 40.26 -8.53
C HIS A 224 -6.63 40.45 -7.18
N VAL A 225 -7.90 40.09 -7.04
CA VAL A 225 -8.61 40.17 -5.75
C VAL A 225 -8.23 38.97 -4.89
N ILE A 226 -7.78 39.21 -3.66
CA ILE A 226 -7.38 38.17 -2.69
C ILE A 226 -8.32 38.13 -1.50
N ASP A 227 -8.41 36.97 -0.83
CA ASP A 227 -9.36 36.70 0.26
C ASP A 227 -8.89 37.12 1.67
N ARG A 228 -7.67 37.65 1.79
CA ARG A 228 -7.06 38.08 3.05
C ARG A 228 -6.15 39.28 2.81
N VAL A 229 -6.06 40.17 3.79
CA VAL A 229 -5.01 41.20 3.86
C VAL A 229 -3.68 40.55 4.18
N LEU A 230 -2.66 40.79 3.35
CA LEU A 230 -1.31 40.27 3.56
C LEU A 230 -0.67 40.98 4.76
N THR A 231 -0.09 40.18 5.65
CA THR A 231 0.68 40.67 6.80
C THR A 231 2.16 40.42 6.57
N GLN A 232 3.00 41.00 7.44
CA GLN A 232 4.42 40.62 7.50
C GLN A 232 4.53 39.13 7.79
N ILE A 233 5.41 38.45 7.05
CA ILE A 233 5.70 37.03 7.24
C ILE A 233 6.71 36.85 8.38
N GLY A 234 6.66 35.71 9.06
CA GLY A 234 7.66 35.35 10.06
C GLY A 234 9.03 35.09 9.42
N THR A 235 10.10 35.31 10.19
CA THR A 235 11.48 35.11 9.73
C THR A 235 11.75 33.68 9.26
N SER A 236 11.42 32.68 10.07
CA SER A 236 11.49 31.27 9.71
C SER A 236 10.53 30.45 10.58
N ILE A 237 10.32 29.18 10.24
CA ILE A 237 9.56 28.26 11.10
C ILE A 237 10.25 28.10 12.46
N GLN A 238 11.59 27.98 12.48
CA GLN A 238 12.35 27.93 13.72
C GLN A 238 12.11 29.15 14.61
N ASP A 239 12.24 30.36 14.06
CA ASP A 239 12.07 31.60 14.84
C ASP A 239 10.67 31.71 15.44
N PHE A 240 9.65 31.25 14.70
CA PHE A 240 8.28 31.21 15.20
C PHE A 240 8.14 30.24 16.39
N ILE A 241 8.70 29.04 16.29
CA ILE A 241 8.69 28.05 17.38
C ILE A 241 9.42 28.57 18.62
N GLU A 242 10.50 29.33 18.44
CA GLU A 242 11.27 29.88 19.55
C GLU A 242 10.57 31.05 20.26
N ALA A 243 9.71 31.78 19.56
CA ALA A 243 8.99 32.94 20.07
C ALA A 243 7.61 32.60 20.65
N GLU A 244 6.97 31.50 20.22
CA GLU A 244 5.60 31.14 20.60
C GLU A 244 5.56 30.26 21.87
N ASP A 245 4.99 30.79 22.97
CA ASP A 245 4.92 30.10 24.26
C ASP A 245 4.09 28.81 24.22
N GLU A 246 3.03 28.79 23.39
CA GLU A 246 2.17 27.62 23.17
C GLU A 246 2.89 26.43 22.51
N LEU A 247 4.12 26.65 22.00
CA LEU A 247 4.95 25.63 21.35
C LEU A 247 6.17 25.21 22.16
N SER A 248 6.27 25.61 23.44
CA SER A 248 7.43 25.28 24.28
C SER A 248 7.74 23.79 24.40
N SER A 249 6.72 22.92 24.47
CA SER A 249 6.89 21.44 24.47
C SER A 249 7.44 20.93 23.14
N PHE A 250 6.91 21.44 22.02
CA PHE A 250 7.40 21.10 20.68
C PHE A 250 8.83 21.59 20.46
N ARG A 251 9.14 22.82 20.89
CA ARG A 251 10.49 23.40 20.85
C ARG A 251 11.50 22.50 21.57
N ALA A 252 11.19 22.08 22.79
CA ALA A 252 12.06 21.18 23.55
C ALA A 252 12.30 19.86 22.80
N ALA A 253 11.24 19.23 22.28
CA ALA A 253 11.35 18.00 21.50
C ALA A 253 12.16 18.16 20.20
N ALA A 254 11.99 19.29 19.51
CA ALA A 254 12.70 19.62 18.28
C ALA A 254 14.20 19.87 18.52
N ILE A 255 14.56 20.47 19.66
CA ILE A 255 15.97 20.62 20.09
C ILE A 255 16.57 19.25 20.42
N THR A 256 15.89 18.41 21.21
CA THR A 256 16.36 17.07 21.57
C THR A 256 16.58 16.17 20.35
N SER A 257 15.74 16.34 19.32
CA SER A 257 15.78 15.52 18.10
C SER A 257 16.65 16.11 16.99
N ASP A 258 17.31 17.25 17.21
CA ASP A 258 18.16 17.94 16.23
C ASP A 258 17.42 18.32 14.93
N ILE A 259 16.11 18.58 15.02
CA ILE A 259 15.25 18.95 13.88
C ILE A 259 15.05 20.47 13.79
N LEU A 260 15.22 21.20 14.91
CA LEU A 260 14.97 22.63 14.94
C LEU A 260 15.81 23.40 13.92
N GLU A 261 17.08 23.04 13.74
CA GLU A 261 17.97 23.67 12.74
C GLU A 261 17.44 23.45 11.30
N THR A 262 16.87 22.27 11.01
CA THR A 262 16.27 21.99 9.70
C THR A 262 15.09 22.94 9.42
N LEU A 263 14.35 23.32 10.46
CA LEU A 263 13.23 24.28 10.36
C LEU A 263 13.68 25.75 10.26
N GLY A 264 14.96 26.05 10.44
CA GLY A 264 15.54 27.38 10.19
C GLY A 264 16.16 27.55 8.81
N ARG A 265 16.42 26.45 8.10
CA ARG A 265 17.03 26.47 6.76
C ARG A 265 16.04 26.90 5.69
N ASP A 266 16.56 27.46 4.60
CA ASP A 266 15.76 27.79 3.40
C ASP A 266 15.02 26.55 2.87
N GLY A 267 13.76 26.73 2.51
CA GLY A 267 12.90 25.62 2.10
C GLY A 267 11.45 26.06 1.87
N HIS A 268 10.59 25.08 1.59
CA HIS A 268 9.16 25.28 1.41
C HIS A 268 8.40 24.22 2.21
N PHE A 269 8.45 24.33 3.53
CA PHE A 269 7.88 23.34 4.42
C PHE A 269 6.41 23.62 4.74
N THR A 270 5.69 22.57 5.14
CA THR A 270 4.47 22.71 5.94
C THR A 270 4.72 22.04 7.27
N LEU A 271 4.60 22.79 8.36
CA LEU A 271 4.67 22.25 9.71
C LEU A 271 3.26 22.18 10.30
N PHE A 272 2.85 20.98 10.74
CA PHE A 272 1.72 20.82 11.64
C PHE A 272 2.25 20.86 13.08
N ALA A 273 2.26 22.04 13.71
CA ALA A 273 2.91 22.24 15.00
C ALA A 273 1.96 21.89 16.16
N PRO A 274 2.23 20.82 16.94
CA PRO A 274 1.42 20.48 18.10
C PRO A 274 1.64 21.47 19.24
N THR A 275 0.53 21.99 19.77
CA THR A 275 0.51 22.86 20.95
C THR A 275 0.88 22.12 22.23
N ASN A 276 1.19 22.83 23.31
CA ASN A 276 1.41 22.23 24.64
C ASN A 276 0.22 21.34 25.07
N GLU A 277 -1.01 21.78 24.83
CA GLU A 277 -2.23 21.00 25.11
C GLU A 277 -2.25 19.67 24.34
N ALA A 278 -1.72 19.65 23.10
CA ALA A 278 -1.61 18.43 22.31
C ALA A 278 -0.68 17.40 22.97
N PHE A 279 0.44 17.85 23.56
CA PHE A 279 1.37 16.98 24.29
C PHE A 279 0.77 16.50 25.62
N GLU A 280 0.00 17.34 26.32
CA GLU A 280 -0.70 16.97 27.56
C GLU A 280 -1.75 15.86 27.36
N LYS A 281 -2.34 15.77 26.15
CA LYS A 281 -3.28 14.69 25.77
C LYS A 281 -2.61 13.33 25.57
N LEU A 282 -1.28 13.26 25.48
CA LEU A 282 -0.59 11.97 25.35
C LEU A 282 -0.70 11.16 26.64
N PRO A 283 -0.87 9.82 26.56
CA PRO A 283 -0.87 8.99 27.75
C PRO A 283 0.44 9.12 28.56
N ARG A 284 0.32 9.02 29.89
CA ARG A 284 1.46 9.18 30.80
C ARG A 284 2.59 8.22 30.43
N GLY A 285 3.82 8.75 30.35
CA GLY A 285 5.03 8.00 30.02
C GLY A 285 5.28 7.77 28.53
N VAL A 286 4.30 8.01 27.64
CA VAL A 286 4.50 7.86 26.18
C VAL A 286 5.50 8.90 25.66
N LEU A 287 5.32 10.17 26.04
CA LEU A 287 6.22 11.23 25.63
C LEU A 287 7.65 10.99 26.14
N GLU A 288 7.81 10.67 27.42
CA GLU A 288 9.11 10.37 28.03
C GLU A 288 9.81 9.21 27.32
N ARG A 289 9.06 8.13 27.01
CA ARG A 289 9.57 6.99 26.25
C ARG A 289 10.04 7.39 24.85
N ILE A 290 9.26 8.19 24.13
CA ILE A 290 9.61 8.61 22.76
C ILE A 290 10.82 9.55 22.79
N MET A 291 10.85 10.52 23.71
CA MET A 291 11.97 11.46 23.84
C MET A 291 13.26 10.79 24.34
N GLY A 292 13.15 9.70 25.11
CA GLY A 292 14.30 8.88 25.54
C GLY A 292 14.90 8.02 24.43
N ASP A 293 14.23 7.87 23.28
CA ASP A 293 14.72 7.12 22.12
C ASP A 293 14.89 8.05 20.92
N LYS A 294 16.15 8.37 20.60
CA LYS A 294 16.50 9.32 19.52
C LYS A 294 15.82 8.99 18.19
N VAL A 295 15.68 7.71 17.84
CA VAL A 295 15.05 7.34 16.57
C VAL A 295 13.55 7.58 16.60
N ALA A 296 12.91 7.30 17.74
CA ALA A 296 11.48 7.55 17.91
C ALA A 296 11.17 9.05 17.97
N SER A 297 12.00 9.84 18.66
CA SER A 297 11.84 11.29 18.75
C SER A 297 12.06 11.98 17.39
N GLU A 298 13.08 11.57 16.64
CA GLU A 298 13.33 12.07 15.28
C GLU A 298 12.18 11.74 14.33
N ALA A 299 11.69 10.49 14.36
CA ALA A 299 10.53 10.08 13.57
C ALA A 299 9.28 10.89 13.94
N LEU A 300 9.03 11.09 15.25
CA LEU A 300 7.92 11.91 15.73
C LEU A 300 7.98 13.33 15.15
N MET A 301 9.13 13.99 15.22
CA MET A 301 9.28 15.36 14.72
C MET A 301 9.11 15.43 13.19
N LYS A 302 9.75 14.52 12.46
CA LYS A 302 9.66 14.47 10.99
C LYS A 302 8.25 14.17 10.47
N TYR A 303 7.44 13.45 11.24
CA TYR A 303 6.05 13.11 10.86
C TYR A 303 5.11 14.33 10.86
N HIS A 304 5.50 15.43 11.52
CA HIS A 304 4.74 16.68 11.51
C HIS A 304 5.11 17.62 10.35
N ILE A 305 6.12 17.26 9.54
CA ILE A 305 6.70 18.16 8.53
C ILE A 305 6.46 17.58 7.13
N LEU A 306 5.94 18.41 6.22
CA LEU A 306 5.91 18.12 4.79
C LEU A 306 7.00 18.90 4.07
N ASN A 307 7.53 18.32 3.00
CA ASN A 307 8.52 18.97 2.13
C ASN A 307 7.88 19.84 1.02
N THR A 308 6.62 20.23 1.18
CA THR A 308 5.90 21.11 0.25
C THR A 308 5.01 22.07 1.05
N LEU A 309 4.82 23.28 0.53
CA LEU A 309 4.01 24.32 1.17
C LEU A 309 2.52 24.16 0.81
N GLN A 310 1.70 23.81 1.79
CA GLN A 310 0.27 23.56 1.67
C GLN A 310 -0.52 24.61 2.46
N CYS A 311 -0.95 25.66 1.77
CA CYS A 311 -1.88 26.64 2.33
C CYS A 311 -3.27 26.02 2.51
N SER A 312 -4.00 26.44 3.53
CA SER A 312 -5.31 25.87 3.87
C SER A 312 -6.34 26.00 2.74
N GLU A 313 -6.34 27.14 2.04
CA GLU A 313 -7.25 27.41 0.91
C GLU A 313 -6.93 26.58 -0.35
N ALA A 314 -5.78 25.91 -0.41
CA ALA A 314 -5.47 24.95 -1.46
C ALA A 314 -6.18 23.60 -1.26
N ILE A 315 -6.65 23.31 -0.04
CA ILE A 315 -7.22 22.02 0.33
C ILE A 315 -8.73 22.05 0.09
N MET A 316 -9.18 21.36 -0.95
CA MET A 316 -10.60 21.32 -1.35
C MET A 316 -11.26 19.95 -1.08
N GLY A 317 -10.48 18.96 -0.65
CA GLY A 317 -10.88 17.59 -0.37
C GLY A 317 -9.68 16.76 0.12
N GLY A 318 -9.92 15.49 0.45
CA GLY A 318 -8.88 14.59 0.96
C GLY A 318 -7.78 14.31 -0.07
N ALA A 319 -6.54 14.51 0.35
CA ALA A 319 -5.32 14.19 -0.40
C ALA A 319 -4.26 13.62 0.54
N VAL A 320 -3.42 12.73 0.01
CA VAL A 320 -2.38 12.04 0.78
C VAL A 320 -1.04 12.71 0.52
N PHE A 321 -0.31 13.04 1.59
CA PHE A 321 0.98 13.71 1.53
C PHE A 321 2.02 12.91 2.30
N GLU A 322 3.21 12.77 1.71
CA GLU A 322 4.35 12.16 2.36
C GLU A 322 5.02 13.16 3.32
N THR A 323 5.24 12.72 4.56
CA THR A 323 5.95 13.50 5.59
C THR A 323 7.46 13.30 5.47
N LEU A 324 8.27 14.11 6.15
CA LEU A 324 9.72 13.89 6.21
C LEU A 324 10.11 12.58 6.91
N GLU A 325 9.21 11.93 7.63
CA GLU A 325 9.44 10.62 8.24
C GLU A 325 9.32 9.49 7.21
N GLY A 326 8.63 9.73 6.09
CA GLY A 326 8.42 8.81 4.98
C GLY A 326 7.03 8.19 4.93
N ASN A 327 6.33 8.08 6.07
CA ASN A 327 4.93 7.72 6.06
C ASN A 327 4.06 8.90 5.60
N THR A 328 2.85 8.55 5.15
CA THR A 328 1.90 9.53 4.64
C THR A 328 0.88 9.95 5.70
N ILE A 329 0.37 11.17 5.55
CA ILE A 329 -0.80 11.68 6.26
C ILE A 329 -1.87 12.08 5.24
N GLU A 330 -3.13 11.85 5.58
CA GLU A 330 -4.25 12.36 4.79
C GLU A 330 -4.60 13.77 5.28
N ILE A 331 -4.55 14.75 4.39
CA ILE A 331 -4.98 16.12 4.69
C ILE A 331 -6.23 16.39 3.88
N GLY A 332 -7.26 16.87 4.56
CA GLY A 332 -8.55 17.21 3.98
C GLY A 332 -9.16 18.42 4.66
N CYS A 333 -10.46 18.56 4.48
CA CYS A 333 -11.22 19.65 5.08
C CYS A 333 -12.68 19.23 5.29
N ASP A 334 -13.30 19.71 6.35
CA ASP A 334 -14.74 19.65 6.60
C ASP A 334 -15.26 21.05 6.92
N GLY A 335 -15.92 21.68 5.94
CA GLY A 335 -16.21 23.12 5.98
C GLY A 335 -14.92 23.94 5.93
N ASP A 336 -14.78 24.88 6.89
CA ASP A 336 -13.61 25.75 7.00
C ASP A 336 -12.46 25.16 7.85
N SER A 337 -12.69 24.01 8.48
CA SER A 337 -11.72 23.29 9.30
C SER A 337 -10.88 22.35 8.44
N ILE A 338 -9.56 22.44 8.58
CA ILE A 338 -8.64 21.45 8.01
C ILE A 338 -8.68 20.18 8.87
N THR A 339 -8.64 19.04 8.21
CA THR A 339 -8.58 17.72 8.86
C THR A 339 -7.26 17.05 8.57
N VAL A 340 -6.64 16.46 9.57
CA VAL A 340 -5.46 15.59 9.42
C VAL A 340 -5.88 14.18 9.85
N ASN A 341 -5.68 13.20 8.96
CA ASN A 341 -6.17 11.81 9.10
C ASN A 341 -7.67 11.74 9.45
N GLY A 342 -8.47 12.63 8.87
CA GLY A 342 -9.92 12.74 9.10
C GLY A 342 -10.33 13.45 10.40
N ILE A 343 -9.38 13.90 11.22
CA ILE A 343 -9.63 14.55 12.51
C ILE A 343 -9.49 16.07 12.37
N LYS A 344 -10.47 16.84 12.87
CA LYS A 344 -10.47 18.31 12.91
C LYS A 344 -9.57 18.86 14.02
N MET A 345 -8.26 18.72 13.84
CA MET A 345 -7.28 19.09 14.87
C MET A 345 -6.60 20.44 14.65
N VAL A 346 -6.75 21.05 13.46
CA VAL A 346 -6.10 22.34 13.17
C VAL A 346 -6.90 23.48 13.78
N ASN A 347 -6.31 24.19 14.76
CA ASN A 347 -6.95 25.29 15.49
C ASN A 347 -6.55 26.68 14.94
N LYS A 348 -5.31 26.86 14.48
CA LYS A 348 -4.81 28.08 13.82
C LYS A 348 -4.07 27.68 12.54
N LYS A 349 -4.40 28.33 11.43
CA LYS A 349 -3.92 27.94 10.08
C LYS A 349 -3.23 29.09 9.37
N ASP A 350 -2.40 28.75 8.39
CA ASP A 350 -1.73 29.69 7.49
C ASP A 350 -0.83 30.72 8.21
N ILE A 351 -0.04 30.29 9.18
CA ILE A 351 1.02 31.12 9.75
C ILE A 351 2.21 31.06 8.79
N VAL A 352 2.39 32.10 7.98
CA VAL A 352 3.38 32.12 6.89
C VAL A 352 4.73 32.61 7.40
N THR A 353 5.80 31.90 7.03
CA THR A 353 7.20 32.27 7.30
C THR A 353 8.01 32.25 5.99
N ASN A 354 9.24 32.78 6.02
CA ASN A 354 10.12 32.83 4.84
C ASN A 354 10.44 31.45 4.23
N ASN A 355 10.36 30.37 5.02
CA ASN A 355 10.71 29.01 4.59
C ASN A 355 9.54 28.02 4.66
N GLY A 356 8.29 28.49 4.86
CA GLY A 356 7.13 27.61 4.84
C GLY A 356 5.86 28.17 5.48
N VAL A 357 4.96 27.25 5.84
CA VAL A 357 3.69 27.55 6.51
C VAL A 357 3.52 26.66 7.73
N ILE A 358 2.97 27.22 8.80
CA ILE A 358 2.66 26.51 10.04
C ILE A 358 1.14 26.46 10.24
N HIS A 359 0.66 25.27 10.61
CA HIS A 359 -0.69 25.02 11.08
C HIS A 359 -0.61 24.46 12.49
N LEU A 360 -1.17 25.15 13.47
CA LEU A 360 -1.19 24.66 14.85
C LEU A 360 -2.23 23.53 14.98
N ILE A 361 -1.85 22.46 15.67
CA ILE A 361 -2.71 21.29 15.90
C ILE A 361 -2.89 21.01 17.39
N ASP A 362 -4.05 20.46 17.74
CA ASP A 362 -4.47 20.14 19.12
C ASP A 362 -4.22 18.67 19.52
N GLN A 363 -3.59 17.88 18.65
CA GLN A 363 -3.16 16.49 18.88
C GLN A 363 -1.77 16.24 18.29
N VAL A 364 -0.95 15.45 18.97
CA VAL A 364 0.36 15.03 18.46
C VAL A 364 0.20 13.90 17.45
N LEU A 365 0.79 14.05 16.27
CA LEU A 365 0.86 13.00 15.25
C LEU A 365 1.97 12.00 15.60
N VAL A 366 1.59 10.85 16.17
CA VAL A 366 2.56 9.79 16.51
C VAL A 366 2.66 8.79 15.34
N PRO A 367 3.79 8.72 14.61
CA PRO A 367 3.98 7.75 13.55
C PRO A 367 4.07 6.32 14.11
N ASP A 368 3.73 5.33 13.30
CA ASP A 368 3.81 3.93 13.71
C ASP A 368 5.24 3.55 14.13
N SER A 369 6.28 4.10 13.47
CA SER A 369 7.71 3.91 13.79
C SER A 369 8.14 4.37 15.18
N ALA A 370 7.35 5.22 15.86
CA ALA A 370 7.58 5.68 17.25
C ALA A 370 6.70 4.94 18.28
N LYS A 371 5.74 4.14 17.81
CA LYS A 371 4.82 3.36 18.66
C LYS A 371 5.45 2.05 19.12
N GLN A 372 5.08 1.62 20.31
CA GLN A 372 5.36 0.26 20.77
C GLN A 372 4.49 -0.74 19.99
N VAL A 373 4.93 -1.99 19.92
CA VAL A 373 4.24 -3.03 19.13
C VAL A 373 2.74 -3.18 19.47
N ILE A 374 2.36 -3.04 20.74
CA ILE A 374 0.95 -3.14 21.18
C ILE A 374 0.11 -1.91 20.78
N GLU A 375 0.75 -0.73 20.66
CA GLU A 375 0.11 0.53 20.26
C GLU A 375 -0.16 0.59 18.74
N LEU A 376 0.39 -0.35 17.95
CA LEU A 376 0.14 -0.46 16.50
C LEU A 376 -1.25 -1.01 16.18
N ALA A 377 -1.87 -1.72 17.14
CA ALA A 377 -3.18 -2.32 17.00
C ALA A 377 -4.25 -1.26 16.69
N GLY A 378 -5.17 -1.59 15.80
CA GLY A 378 -6.30 -0.73 15.46
C GLY A 378 -7.61 -1.20 16.09
N ASN A 379 -8.70 -0.56 15.68
CA ASN A 379 -10.05 -0.84 16.18
C ASN A 379 -10.52 -2.29 15.98
N GLN A 380 -9.94 -3.01 15.02
CA GLN A 380 -10.29 -4.39 14.71
C GLN A 380 -9.51 -5.41 15.56
N GLN A 381 -8.57 -4.97 16.40
CA GLN A 381 -7.73 -5.83 17.26
C GLN A 381 -7.92 -5.52 18.75
N THR A 382 -8.88 -4.69 19.13
CA THR A 382 -9.11 -4.26 20.52
C THR A 382 -9.32 -5.45 21.45
N THR A 383 -10.11 -6.45 21.03
CA THR A 383 -10.34 -7.67 21.82
C THR A 383 -9.03 -8.41 22.10
N PHE A 384 -8.16 -8.53 21.09
CA PHE A 384 -6.86 -9.16 21.26
C PHE A 384 -5.95 -8.39 22.21
N THR A 385 -5.83 -7.07 22.04
CA THR A 385 -4.98 -6.24 22.91
C THR A 385 -5.47 -6.21 24.36
N ASP A 386 -6.78 -6.17 24.56
CA ASP A 386 -7.40 -6.19 25.89
C ASP A 386 -7.12 -7.51 26.59
N LEU A 387 -7.24 -8.65 25.91
CA LEU A 387 -6.91 -9.96 26.47
C LEU A 387 -5.41 -10.10 26.79
N VAL A 388 -4.53 -9.61 25.93
CA VAL A 388 -3.08 -9.58 26.17
C VAL A 388 -2.75 -8.74 27.42
N ALA A 389 -3.43 -7.61 27.62
CA ALA A 389 -3.28 -6.79 28.82
C ALA A 389 -3.84 -7.48 30.08
N GLN A 390 -5.09 -7.95 30.04
CA GLN A 390 -5.79 -8.56 31.17
C GLN A 390 -5.08 -9.82 31.69
N LEU A 391 -4.50 -10.63 30.81
CA LEU A 391 -3.80 -11.87 31.20
C LEU A 391 -2.33 -11.65 31.58
N GLY A 392 -1.89 -10.39 31.63
CA GLY A 392 -0.55 -9.98 32.03
C GLY A 392 0.54 -10.38 31.02
N LEU A 393 0.21 -10.46 29.73
CA LEU A 393 1.18 -10.69 28.66
C LEU A 393 1.78 -9.37 28.14
N ALA A 394 1.09 -8.24 28.33
CA ALA A 394 1.60 -6.92 27.94
C ALA A 394 2.93 -6.56 28.64
N SER A 395 3.14 -6.98 29.89
CA SER A 395 4.40 -6.73 30.61
C SER A 395 5.59 -7.51 30.04
N ALA A 396 5.34 -8.57 29.26
CA ALA A 396 6.39 -9.30 28.56
C ALA A 396 6.88 -8.57 27.29
N LEU A 397 6.14 -7.58 26.80
CA LEU A 397 6.47 -6.74 25.66
C LEU A 397 7.31 -5.54 26.11
N ARG A 398 8.58 -5.80 26.45
CA ARG A 398 9.45 -4.77 27.01
C ARG A 398 9.89 -3.76 25.93
N PRO A 399 10.13 -2.49 26.27
CA PRO A 399 10.57 -1.50 25.28
C PRO A 399 11.92 -1.81 24.61
N ASP A 400 12.80 -2.52 25.31
CA ASP A 400 14.14 -2.94 24.85
C ASP A 400 14.15 -4.25 24.04
N GLY A 401 13.02 -4.97 24.00
CA GLY A 401 12.87 -6.21 23.25
C GLY A 401 12.21 -6.00 21.89
N GLU A 402 12.40 -6.95 20.97
CA GLU A 402 11.74 -6.94 19.66
C GLU A 402 10.67 -8.03 19.57
N TYR A 403 9.49 -7.69 19.05
CA TYR A 403 8.36 -8.61 19.04
C TYR A 403 7.58 -8.59 17.72
N THR A 404 6.86 -9.68 17.45
CA THR A 404 5.83 -9.70 16.42
C THR A 404 4.52 -10.17 17.00
N LEU A 405 3.47 -9.37 16.86
CA LEU A 405 2.10 -9.71 17.28
C LEU A 405 1.34 -10.28 16.09
N LEU A 406 0.85 -11.51 16.25
CA LEU A 406 -0.04 -12.17 15.31
C LEU A 406 -1.48 -11.93 15.80
N ALA A 407 -2.05 -10.75 15.53
CA ALA A 407 -3.29 -10.30 16.14
C ALA A 407 -4.53 -10.75 15.34
N PRO A 408 -5.40 -11.62 15.88
CA PRO A 408 -6.67 -11.94 15.24
C PRO A 408 -7.61 -10.72 15.24
N VAL A 409 -8.51 -10.66 14.26
CA VAL A 409 -9.60 -9.69 14.25
C VAL A 409 -10.58 -9.95 15.40
N ASN A 410 -11.31 -8.92 15.85
CA ASN A 410 -12.29 -9.04 16.93
C ASN A 410 -13.29 -10.20 16.71
N ASN A 411 -13.77 -10.36 15.48
CA ASN A 411 -14.72 -11.43 15.12
C ASN A 411 -14.14 -12.85 15.21
N ALA A 412 -12.82 -13.00 15.38
CA ALA A 412 -12.18 -14.31 15.59
C ALA A 412 -12.41 -14.86 17.00
N PHE A 413 -12.82 -14.01 17.96
CA PHE A 413 -13.12 -14.39 19.34
C PHE A 413 -14.63 -14.58 19.53
N SER A 414 -15.09 -15.83 19.51
CA SER A 414 -16.48 -16.18 19.81
C SER A 414 -16.75 -16.22 21.32
N ASP A 415 -18.03 -16.17 21.71
CA ASP A 415 -18.45 -16.32 23.12
C ASP A 415 -17.88 -17.58 23.77
N ASP A 416 -17.86 -18.70 23.04
CA ASP A 416 -17.25 -19.94 23.50
C ASP A 416 -15.76 -19.75 23.82
N THR A 417 -15.00 -19.06 22.95
CA THR A 417 -13.57 -18.81 23.19
C THR A 417 -13.32 -17.89 24.37
N LEU A 418 -14.19 -16.90 24.59
CA LEU A 418 -14.09 -15.96 25.69
C LEU A 418 -14.51 -16.57 27.03
N SER A 419 -15.35 -17.60 27.01
CA SER A 419 -15.77 -18.38 28.19
C SER A 419 -14.77 -19.46 28.61
N MET A 420 -13.72 -19.70 27.83
CA MET A 420 -12.68 -20.68 28.14
C MET A 420 -11.91 -20.32 29.42
N ASP A 421 -11.31 -21.34 30.04
CA ASP A 421 -10.40 -21.14 31.16
C ASP A 421 -9.28 -20.15 30.79
N GLN A 422 -9.10 -19.13 31.64
CA GLN A 422 -8.18 -18.03 31.37
C GLN A 422 -6.71 -18.50 31.26
N ARG A 423 -6.32 -19.60 31.91
CA ARG A 423 -4.95 -20.15 31.77
C ARG A 423 -4.76 -20.75 30.40
N LEU A 424 -5.77 -21.44 29.88
CA LEU A 424 -5.75 -21.98 28.52
C LEU A 424 -5.76 -20.85 27.48
N LEU A 425 -6.60 -19.82 27.68
CA LEU A 425 -6.61 -18.65 26.80
C LEU A 425 -5.26 -17.91 26.81
N LYS A 426 -4.62 -17.80 27.98
CA LYS A 426 -3.27 -17.24 28.11
C LYS A 426 -2.24 -18.04 27.30
N LEU A 427 -2.27 -19.37 27.35
CA LEU A 427 -1.40 -20.23 26.53
C LEU A 427 -1.64 -20.04 25.03
N ILE A 428 -2.91 -19.88 24.62
CA ILE A 428 -3.26 -19.58 23.22
C ILE A 428 -2.65 -18.24 22.82
N LEU A 429 -2.82 -17.19 23.61
CA LEU A 429 -2.30 -15.85 23.30
C LEU A 429 -0.78 -15.77 23.35
N GLN A 430 -0.11 -16.58 24.17
CA GLN A 430 1.35 -16.75 24.10
C GLN A 430 1.82 -17.29 22.75
N ASN A 431 0.97 -18.01 22.01
CA ASN A 431 1.29 -18.45 20.64
C ASN A 431 1.03 -17.38 19.58
N HIS A 432 0.51 -16.21 19.96
CA HIS A 432 0.28 -15.07 19.07
C HIS A 432 1.35 -13.98 19.24
N ILE A 433 2.40 -14.25 20.01
CA ILE A 433 3.50 -13.31 20.26
C ILE A 433 4.82 -14.03 19.94
N LEU A 434 5.62 -13.42 19.07
CA LEU A 434 6.97 -13.89 18.72
C LEU A 434 8.02 -13.01 19.43
N LYS A 435 9.19 -13.60 19.73
CA LYS A 435 10.32 -12.93 20.43
C LYS A 435 11.26 -12.14 19.50
N VAL A 436 10.87 -11.95 18.24
CA VAL A 436 11.66 -11.28 17.21
C VAL A 436 10.72 -10.41 16.39
N LYS A 437 11.19 -9.24 15.95
CA LYS A 437 10.49 -8.40 14.98
C LYS A 437 10.67 -8.99 13.58
N ILE A 438 9.56 -9.31 12.93
CA ILE A 438 9.53 -9.87 11.58
C ILE A 438 8.57 -9.02 10.76
N GLY A 439 9.10 -8.33 9.75
CA GLY A 439 8.29 -7.64 8.76
C GLY A 439 7.58 -8.61 7.81
N LEU A 440 6.49 -8.15 7.18
CA LEU A 440 5.76 -8.95 6.19
C LEU A 440 6.66 -9.36 4.99
N ASN A 441 7.60 -8.50 4.62
CA ASN A 441 8.57 -8.73 3.55
C ASN A 441 9.67 -9.75 3.89
N GLU A 442 9.79 -10.14 5.16
CA GLU A 442 10.78 -11.12 5.63
C GLU A 442 10.21 -12.55 5.70
N LEU A 443 8.89 -12.71 5.54
CA LEU A 443 8.22 -14.00 5.56
C LEU A 443 8.49 -14.80 4.28
N TYR A 444 8.89 -16.07 4.43
CA TYR A 444 9.12 -16.98 3.30
C TYR A 444 8.49 -18.36 3.54
N ASN A 445 8.21 -19.08 2.46
CA ASN A 445 7.55 -20.38 2.53
C ASN A 445 8.41 -21.42 3.28
N GLY A 446 7.81 -22.13 4.23
CA GLY A 446 8.51 -23.14 5.05
C GLY A 446 9.27 -22.57 6.24
N GLN A 447 9.24 -21.24 6.44
CA GLN A 447 9.80 -20.61 7.64
C GLN A 447 9.11 -21.14 8.90
N LYS A 448 9.89 -21.27 9.98
CA LYS A 448 9.39 -21.64 11.31
C LYS A 448 9.59 -20.50 12.29
N LEU A 449 8.52 -20.13 12.98
CA LEU A 449 8.49 -18.99 13.91
C LEU A 449 8.36 -19.50 15.33
N GLU A 450 9.21 -19.01 16.24
CA GLU A 450 9.14 -19.38 17.66
C GLU A 450 8.28 -18.39 18.44
N THR A 451 7.27 -18.91 19.15
CA THR A 451 6.39 -18.12 20.00
C THR A 451 6.99 -17.91 21.40
N ILE A 452 6.50 -16.93 22.16
CA ILE A 452 6.88 -16.78 23.58
C ILE A 452 6.47 -18.00 24.42
N GLY A 453 5.45 -18.74 23.97
CA GLY A 453 5.02 -20.01 24.55
C GLY A 453 5.91 -21.21 24.19
N GLY A 454 6.98 -21.02 23.42
CA GLY A 454 7.92 -22.09 23.03
C GLY A 454 7.37 -23.03 21.94
N LYS A 455 6.30 -22.65 21.25
CA LYS A 455 5.77 -23.40 20.10
C LYS A 455 6.42 -22.92 18.81
N GLN A 456 6.48 -23.81 17.81
CA GLN A 456 6.89 -23.47 16.46
C GLN A 456 5.66 -23.36 15.56
N LEU A 457 5.52 -22.23 14.87
CA LEU A 457 4.49 -22.00 13.86
C LEU A 457 5.10 -22.10 12.47
N ARG A 458 4.38 -22.68 11.51
CA ARG A 458 4.85 -22.79 10.12
C ARG A 458 4.23 -21.70 9.26
N VAL A 459 5.06 -21.14 8.38
CA VAL A 459 4.64 -20.12 7.41
C VAL A 459 4.41 -20.77 6.05
N PHE A 460 3.22 -20.54 5.50
CA PHE A 460 2.81 -20.96 4.17
C PHE A 460 2.57 -19.73 3.31
N VAL A 461 3.39 -19.57 2.27
CA VAL A 461 3.26 -18.45 1.33
C VAL A 461 2.66 -18.95 0.03
N TYR A 462 1.45 -18.48 -0.27
CA TYR A 462 0.73 -18.73 -1.51
C TYR A 462 0.86 -17.54 -2.45
N ARG A 463 0.28 -17.65 -3.65
CA ARG A 463 0.32 -16.57 -4.66
C ARG A 463 -0.33 -15.28 -4.16
N THR A 464 -1.44 -15.40 -3.42
CA THR A 464 -2.29 -14.26 -3.03
C THR A 464 -2.52 -14.17 -1.51
N ALA A 465 -1.98 -15.10 -0.74
CA ALA A 465 -2.17 -15.19 0.70
C ALA A 465 -0.88 -15.63 1.42
N VAL A 466 -0.69 -15.13 2.63
CA VAL A 466 0.32 -15.61 3.57
C VAL A 466 -0.42 -16.15 4.78
N CYS A 467 -0.15 -17.40 5.16
CA CYS A 467 -0.83 -18.05 6.26
C CYS A 467 0.19 -18.59 7.25
N ILE A 468 -0.14 -18.47 8.53
CA ILE A 468 0.64 -19.03 9.63
C ILE A 468 -0.23 -20.09 10.29
N GLU A 469 0.22 -21.33 10.19
CA GLU A 469 -0.53 -22.49 10.64
C GLU A 469 -1.94 -22.55 9.97
N ASN A 470 -3.03 -22.54 10.74
CA ASN A 470 -4.41 -22.59 10.23
C ASN A 470 -4.99 -21.23 9.82
N SER A 471 -4.30 -20.12 10.11
CA SER A 471 -4.86 -18.78 9.99
C SER A 471 -4.13 -17.97 8.92
N CYS A 472 -4.88 -17.25 8.09
CA CYS A 472 -4.32 -16.43 7.02
C CYS A 472 -4.32 -14.95 7.40
N MET A 473 -3.30 -14.25 6.91
CA MET A 473 -3.13 -12.82 7.12
C MET A 473 -4.15 -12.01 6.35
N VAL A 474 -4.59 -10.92 6.97
CA VAL A 474 -5.42 -9.88 6.38
C VAL A 474 -4.56 -8.63 6.17
N ARG A 475 -4.96 -7.75 5.26
CA ARG A 475 -4.30 -6.45 5.05
C ARG A 475 -4.29 -5.63 6.35
N GLY A 476 -3.26 -4.80 6.49
CA GLY A 476 -3.07 -3.92 7.64
C GLY A 476 -1.91 -4.32 8.56
N SER A 477 -0.92 -5.05 8.04
CA SER A 477 0.36 -5.21 8.75
C SER A 477 1.02 -3.84 8.96
N LYS A 478 1.57 -3.62 10.15
CA LYS A 478 2.26 -2.38 10.52
C LYS A 478 3.57 -2.72 11.21
N GLN A 479 4.54 -1.81 11.10
CA GLN A 479 5.80 -1.89 11.82
C GLN A 479 5.94 -0.69 12.73
N GLY A 480 6.39 -0.93 13.95
CA GLY A 480 6.68 0.11 14.91
C GLY A 480 8.09 0.01 15.46
N ARG A 481 8.30 0.71 16.58
CA ARG A 481 9.63 0.96 17.11
C ARG A 481 10.34 -0.34 17.50
N ASN A 482 9.65 -1.17 18.26
CA ASN A 482 10.18 -2.41 18.83
C ASN A 482 9.42 -3.67 18.36
N GLY A 483 8.70 -3.57 17.24
CA GLY A 483 8.01 -4.76 16.73
C GLY A 483 7.17 -4.55 15.48
N ALA A 484 6.52 -5.62 15.06
CA ALA A 484 5.54 -5.63 13.97
C ALA A 484 4.22 -6.25 14.43
N ILE A 485 3.13 -5.84 13.80
CA ILE A 485 1.82 -6.47 13.98
C ILE A 485 1.30 -6.96 12.64
N HIS A 486 0.80 -8.19 12.64
CA HIS A 486 0.17 -8.86 11.52
C HIS A 486 -1.27 -9.21 11.90
N ILE A 487 -2.22 -8.87 11.04
CA ILE A 487 -3.64 -9.08 11.31
C ILE A 487 -4.05 -10.44 10.76
N PHE A 488 -4.77 -11.23 11.54
CA PHE A 488 -5.22 -12.58 11.17
C PHE A 488 -6.74 -12.73 11.21
N GLN A 489 -7.27 -13.56 10.31
CA GLN A 489 -8.71 -13.82 10.26
C GLN A 489 -9.20 -14.68 11.43
N GLU A 490 -8.34 -15.58 11.93
CA GLU A 490 -8.68 -16.57 12.95
C GLU A 490 -7.60 -16.67 14.03
N ILE A 491 -7.98 -17.21 15.19
CA ILE A 491 -7.05 -17.61 16.24
C ILE A 491 -6.14 -18.73 15.71
N ILE A 492 -4.83 -18.53 15.85
CA ILE A 492 -3.80 -19.51 15.48
C ILE A 492 -3.83 -20.67 16.49
N LYS A 493 -3.94 -21.89 15.94
CA LYS A 493 -3.98 -23.16 16.66
C LYS A 493 -2.83 -24.04 16.17
N PRO A 494 -1.69 -24.04 16.88
CA PRO A 494 -0.54 -24.90 16.54
C PRO A 494 -0.97 -26.36 16.46
N ALA A 495 -0.54 -27.07 15.42
CA ALA A 495 -0.81 -28.49 15.32
C ALA A 495 -0.04 -29.28 16.38
N GLU A 496 -0.70 -30.21 17.07
CA GLU A 496 -0.09 -31.04 18.13
C GLU A 496 0.08 -32.50 17.74
N LYS A 497 -0.64 -32.97 16.72
CA LYS A 497 -0.68 -34.37 16.30
C LYS A 497 -0.23 -34.53 14.87
N SER A 498 0.45 -35.62 14.57
CA SER A 498 0.81 -36.03 13.20
C SER A 498 -0.41 -36.50 12.40
N LEU A 499 -0.24 -36.63 11.08
CA LEU A 499 -1.24 -37.22 10.19
C LEU A 499 -1.71 -38.59 10.70
N HIS A 500 -0.77 -39.47 11.03
CA HIS A 500 -1.09 -40.82 11.52
C HIS A 500 -1.89 -40.80 12.84
N GLU A 501 -1.50 -39.97 13.81
CA GLU A 501 -2.22 -39.85 15.09
C GLU A 501 -3.63 -39.29 14.91
N LYS A 502 -3.78 -38.31 14.01
CA LYS A 502 -5.10 -37.70 13.72
C LYS A 502 -6.04 -38.71 13.06
N LEU A 503 -5.53 -39.52 12.12
CA LEU A 503 -6.28 -40.61 11.49
C LEU A 503 -6.68 -41.69 12.48
N LYS A 504 -5.76 -42.08 13.38
CA LYS A 504 -6.03 -43.13 14.39
C LYS A 504 -7.06 -42.70 15.43
N GLN A 505 -7.11 -41.42 15.77
CA GLN A 505 -8.04 -40.89 16.77
C GLN A 505 -9.49 -40.88 16.26
N ASP A 506 -9.70 -40.58 14.99
CA ASP A 506 -11.03 -40.45 14.41
C ASP A 506 -11.48 -41.77 13.77
N LYS A 507 -12.48 -42.41 14.40
CA LYS A 507 -13.03 -43.70 13.95
C LYS A 507 -13.59 -43.66 12.52
N ARG A 508 -13.93 -42.48 11.99
CA ARG A 508 -14.42 -42.32 10.62
C ARG A 508 -13.36 -42.65 9.56
N PHE A 509 -12.09 -42.73 9.93
CA PHE A 509 -10.99 -43.00 9.00
C PHE A 509 -10.40 -44.41 9.14
N SER A 510 -11.01 -45.29 9.92
CA SER A 510 -10.46 -46.62 10.24
C SER A 510 -10.20 -47.49 9.01
N ILE A 511 -11.10 -47.47 8.01
CA ILE A 511 -10.91 -48.24 6.77
C ILE A 511 -9.73 -47.69 5.97
N PHE A 512 -9.68 -46.36 5.79
CA PHE A 512 -8.60 -45.72 5.05
C PHE A 512 -7.24 -45.90 5.73
N LEU A 513 -7.19 -45.82 7.05
CA LEU A 513 -5.97 -46.06 7.84
C LEU A 513 -5.47 -47.51 7.65
N SER A 514 -6.37 -48.51 7.65
CA SER A 514 -6.01 -49.90 7.40
C SER A 514 -5.45 -50.12 5.99
N LEU A 515 -6.02 -49.46 4.98
CA LEU A 515 -5.50 -49.49 3.60
C LEU A 515 -4.12 -48.82 3.49
N LEU A 516 -3.91 -47.71 4.19
CA LEU A 516 -2.63 -47.01 4.28
C LEU A 516 -1.54 -47.88 4.91
N GLU A 517 -1.86 -48.60 5.99
CA GLU A 517 -0.94 -49.53 6.65
C GLU A 517 -0.64 -50.74 5.76
N ALA A 518 -1.63 -51.29 5.06
CA ALA A 518 -1.44 -52.39 4.11
C ALA A 518 -0.57 -51.99 2.88
N ALA A 519 -0.57 -50.70 2.54
CA ALA A 519 0.27 -50.13 1.48
C ALA A 519 1.69 -49.75 1.95
N ASP A 520 2.08 -50.09 3.20
CA ASP A 520 3.39 -49.81 3.78
C ASP A 520 3.73 -48.29 3.85
N LEU A 521 2.71 -47.42 3.92
CA LEU A 521 2.86 -45.94 3.92
C LEU A 521 2.80 -45.31 5.32
N LYS A 522 2.81 -46.13 6.38
CA LYS A 522 2.74 -45.68 7.78
C LYS A 522 3.90 -44.77 8.18
N GLU A 523 5.11 -45.10 7.76
CA GLU A 523 6.31 -44.31 8.10
C GLU A 523 6.20 -42.89 7.55
N LEU A 524 5.70 -42.74 6.32
CA LEU A 524 5.53 -41.43 5.67
C LEU A 524 4.61 -40.51 6.47
N LEU A 525 3.52 -41.05 7.05
CA LEU A 525 2.55 -40.29 7.84
C LEU A 525 3.01 -39.97 9.26
N THR A 526 4.07 -40.63 9.73
CA THR A 526 4.62 -40.43 11.09
C THR A 526 5.85 -39.54 11.07
N GLN A 527 6.66 -39.61 10.02
CA GLN A 527 7.86 -38.80 9.89
C GLN A 527 7.55 -37.31 9.69
N PRO A 528 8.45 -36.40 10.13
CA PRO A 528 8.31 -34.98 9.85
C PRO A 528 8.37 -34.74 8.34
N GLY A 529 7.49 -33.89 7.84
CA GLY A 529 7.36 -33.54 6.43
C GLY A 529 6.27 -32.51 6.24
N ASP A 530 6.06 -32.11 4.99
CA ASP A 530 5.02 -31.17 4.60
C ASP A 530 4.13 -31.87 3.57
N TRP A 531 2.93 -32.25 4.01
CA TRP A 531 2.02 -33.07 3.21
C TRP A 531 0.59 -32.53 3.22
N THR A 532 -0.12 -32.74 2.12
CA THR A 532 -1.57 -32.55 2.03
C THR A 532 -2.21 -33.90 1.76
N LEU A 533 -3.05 -34.37 2.68
CA LEU A 533 -3.70 -35.67 2.63
C LEU A 533 -5.20 -35.52 2.47
N PHE A 534 -5.75 -36.11 1.41
CA PHE A 534 -7.19 -36.22 1.18
C PHE A 534 -7.69 -37.52 1.80
N VAL A 535 -8.55 -37.44 2.81
CA VAL A 535 -8.96 -38.60 3.61
C VAL A 535 -10.41 -38.95 3.33
N PRO A 536 -10.69 -40.07 2.64
CA PRO A 536 -12.05 -40.57 2.49
C PRO A 536 -12.57 -41.13 3.82
N THR A 537 -13.79 -40.74 4.20
CA THR A 537 -14.49 -41.33 5.36
C THR A 537 -14.86 -42.80 5.10
N ASN A 538 -15.17 -43.57 6.15
CA ASN A 538 -15.66 -44.94 6.04
C ASN A 538 -16.91 -45.05 5.14
N ASP A 539 -17.74 -44.00 5.07
CA ASP A 539 -18.90 -43.94 4.18
C ASP A 539 -18.51 -44.00 2.69
N ALA A 540 -17.32 -43.52 2.32
CA ALA A 540 -16.80 -43.61 0.96
C ALA A 540 -16.60 -45.07 0.51
N PHE A 541 -16.41 -45.99 1.46
CA PHE A 541 -16.23 -47.41 1.24
C PHE A 541 -17.52 -48.22 1.48
N LYS A 542 -18.64 -47.54 1.70
CA LYS A 542 -19.95 -48.16 1.94
C LYS A 542 -20.44 -48.83 0.66
N GLY A 543 -20.76 -50.12 0.75
CA GLY A 543 -21.13 -50.95 -0.40
C GLY A 543 -20.04 -51.90 -0.86
N MET A 544 -18.84 -51.85 -0.26
CA MET A 544 -17.85 -52.92 -0.39
C MET A 544 -18.13 -54.07 0.57
N THR A 545 -18.06 -55.27 0.04
CA THR A 545 -17.96 -56.53 0.79
C THR A 545 -16.55 -56.68 1.40
N ASN A 546 -16.38 -57.62 2.34
CA ASN A 546 -15.07 -57.84 2.95
C ASN A 546 -14.09 -58.49 1.95
N GLU A 547 -14.62 -59.33 1.06
CA GLU A 547 -13.89 -59.97 -0.03
C GLU A 547 -13.32 -58.92 -1.00
N GLU A 548 -14.10 -57.90 -1.36
CA GLU A 548 -13.63 -56.80 -2.21
C GLU A 548 -12.54 -55.96 -1.54
N LYS A 549 -12.57 -55.80 -0.22
CA LYS A 549 -11.47 -55.15 0.52
C LYS A 549 -10.20 -55.99 0.47
N GLU A 550 -10.31 -57.30 0.64
CA GLU A 550 -9.17 -58.21 0.50
C GLU A 550 -8.59 -58.19 -0.92
N ILE A 551 -9.41 -58.08 -1.95
CA ILE A 551 -8.95 -57.93 -3.35
C ILE A 551 -8.12 -56.66 -3.52
N LEU A 552 -8.57 -55.52 -2.97
CA LEU A 552 -7.80 -54.26 -2.98
C LEU A 552 -6.47 -54.38 -2.21
N ILE A 553 -6.47 -55.07 -1.07
CA ILE A 553 -5.27 -55.29 -0.25
C ILE A 553 -4.28 -56.23 -0.94
N ARG A 554 -4.78 -57.20 -1.72
CA ARG A 554 -3.94 -58.19 -2.40
C ARG A 554 -3.06 -57.57 -3.49
N ASP A 555 -3.56 -56.57 -4.22
CA ASP A 555 -2.77 -55.82 -5.21
C ASP A 555 -2.13 -54.59 -4.56
N LYS A 556 -0.99 -54.82 -3.89
CA LYS A 556 -0.23 -53.76 -3.21
C LYS A 556 0.13 -52.59 -4.13
N ASN A 557 0.49 -52.85 -5.40
CA ASN A 557 0.87 -51.80 -6.34
C ASN A 557 -0.32 -50.92 -6.74
N ALA A 558 -1.48 -51.53 -6.98
CA ALA A 558 -2.71 -50.79 -7.22
C ALA A 558 -3.09 -49.95 -6.01
N LEU A 559 -3.08 -50.55 -4.82
CA LEU A 559 -3.43 -49.88 -3.58
C LEU A 559 -2.50 -48.70 -3.31
N GLN A 560 -1.19 -48.89 -3.44
CA GLN A 560 -0.20 -47.83 -3.26
C GLN A 560 -0.42 -46.69 -4.26
N ASN A 561 -0.73 -46.98 -5.53
CA ASN A 561 -1.06 -45.94 -6.52
C ASN A 561 -2.31 -45.13 -6.11
N ILE A 562 -3.37 -45.81 -5.67
CA ILE A 562 -4.61 -45.15 -5.22
C ILE A 562 -4.34 -44.25 -4.01
N ILE A 563 -3.64 -44.76 -3.00
CA ILE A 563 -3.36 -44.01 -1.77
C ILE A 563 -2.40 -42.84 -2.02
N LEU A 564 -1.35 -43.02 -2.84
CA LEU A 564 -0.43 -41.94 -3.19
C LEU A 564 -1.08 -40.83 -4.01
N TYR A 565 -2.23 -41.08 -4.66
CA TYR A 565 -3.00 -40.03 -5.34
C TYR A 565 -3.72 -39.12 -4.33
N HIS A 566 -4.01 -39.62 -3.13
CA HIS A 566 -4.59 -38.83 -2.04
C HIS A 566 -3.53 -38.02 -1.28
N LEU A 567 -2.26 -38.17 -1.60
CA LEU A 567 -1.16 -37.51 -0.94
C LEU A 567 -0.46 -36.55 -1.89
N THR A 568 -0.22 -35.33 -1.45
CA THR A 568 0.49 -34.29 -2.22
C THR A 568 1.62 -33.71 -1.38
N PRO A 569 2.84 -33.55 -1.93
CA PRO A 569 3.94 -32.87 -1.24
C PRO A 569 3.66 -31.37 -1.11
N GLY A 570 3.88 -30.81 0.08
CA GLY A 570 3.54 -29.43 0.46
C GLY A 570 2.25 -29.35 1.27
N VAL A 571 2.11 -28.28 2.05
CA VAL A 571 0.91 -27.99 2.85
C VAL A 571 0.03 -26.97 2.10
N PHE A 572 -1.15 -27.41 1.69
CA PHE A 572 -2.10 -26.59 0.95
C PHE A 572 -3.41 -26.48 1.72
N ILE A 573 -3.61 -25.33 2.38
CA ILE A 573 -4.85 -25.02 3.08
C ILE A 573 -5.84 -24.34 2.12
N GLY A 574 -7.12 -24.69 2.23
CA GLY A 574 -8.20 -24.17 1.38
C GLY A 574 -8.32 -22.65 1.45
N LYS A 575 -8.16 -22.07 2.64
CA LYS A 575 -8.17 -20.61 2.87
C LYS A 575 -7.00 -19.87 2.23
N GLY A 576 -5.92 -20.57 1.89
CA GLY A 576 -4.76 -20.00 1.21
C GLY A 576 -4.98 -19.82 -0.30
N PHE A 577 -6.06 -20.38 -0.85
CA PHE A 577 -6.37 -20.27 -2.26
C PHE A 577 -7.18 -19.01 -2.58
N GLU A 578 -6.90 -18.46 -3.75
CA GLU A 578 -7.75 -17.43 -4.33
C GLU A 578 -9.15 -18.01 -4.65
N PRO A 579 -10.23 -17.39 -4.15
CA PRO A 579 -11.59 -17.90 -4.37
C PRO A 579 -11.91 -18.05 -5.86
N GLY A 580 -12.44 -19.21 -6.24
CA GLY A 580 -12.84 -19.51 -7.61
C GLY A 580 -11.71 -19.94 -8.56
N VAL A 581 -10.44 -19.91 -8.12
CA VAL A 581 -9.30 -20.35 -8.94
C VAL A 581 -9.00 -21.83 -8.71
N THR A 582 -8.89 -22.59 -9.82
CA THR A 582 -8.48 -23.99 -9.77
C THR A 582 -6.96 -24.11 -9.71
N ASN A 583 -6.46 -24.60 -8.58
CA ASN A 583 -5.07 -24.90 -8.32
C ASN A 583 -4.75 -26.32 -8.79
N ILE A 584 -3.75 -26.46 -9.65
CA ILE A 584 -3.31 -27.74 -10.20
C ILE A 584 -2.09 -28.20 -9.43
N LEU A 585 -2.23 -29.24 -8.61
CA LEU A 585 -1.14 -29.80 -7.82
C LEU A 585 -0.71 -31.15 -8.38
N LYS A 586 0.56 -31.51 -8.14
CA LYS A 586 1.10 -32.82 -8.51
C LYS A 586 1.10 -33.71 -7.27
N THR A 587 0.34 -34.80 -7.31
CA THR A 587 0.30 -35.80 -6.23
C THR A 587 1.61 -36.58 -6.16
N THR A 588 1.85 -37.28 -5.04
CA THR A 588 3.01 -38.18 -4.90
C THR A 588 2.94 -39.35 -5.89
N GLN A 589 1.73 -39.74 -6.32
CA GLN A 589 1.53 -40.71 -7.40
C GLN A 589 2.04 -40.20 -8.76
N GLY A 590 2.06 -38.89 -8.97
CA GLY A 590 2.55 -38.22 -10.17
C GLY A 590 1.47 -37.56 -11.01
N SER A 591 0.22 -38.05 -10.95
CA SER A 591 -0.93 -37.44 -11.61
C SER A 591 -1.33 -36.11 -10.95
N LYS A 592 -2.04 -35.28 -11.72
CA LYS A 592 -2.54 -33.98 -11.25
C LYS A 592 -3.81 -34.15 -10.40
N ILE A 593 -3.94 -33.30 -9.40
CA ILE A 593 -5.16 -33.12 -8.61
C ILE A 593 -5.56 -31.64 -8.66
N TYR A 594 -6.87 -31.38 -8.72
CA TYR A 594 -7.43 -30.05 -8.94
C TYR A 594 -8.11 -29.58 -7.67
N LEU A 595 -7.65 -28.47 -7.09
CA LEU A 595 -8.19 -27.90 -5.87
C LEU A 595 -8.79 -26.52 -6.12
N LYS A 596 -9.99 -26.27 -5.62
CA LYS A 596 -10.66 -24.98 -5.81
C LYS A 596 -11.39 -24.57 -4.54
N GLY A 597 -11.06 -23.42 -3.97
CA GLY A 597 -11.81 -22.84 -2.84
C GLY A 597 -13.01 -22.05 -3.36
N VAL A 598 -14.23 -22.35 -2.90
CA VAL A 598 -15.45 -21.59 -3.23
C VAL A 598 -16.33 -21.50 -1.99
N ASN A 599 -16.73 -20.28 -1.58
CA ASN A 599 -17.60 -20.04 -0.43
C ASN A 599 -17.16 -20.83 0.82
N ASP A 600 -15.90 -20.70 1.21
CA ASP A 600 -15.27 -21.41 2.33
C ASP A 600 -15.33 -22.95 2.27
N THR A 601 -15.65 -23.50 1.09
CA THR A 601 -15.65 -24.94 0.83
C THR A 601 -14.51 -25.27 -0.13
N LEU A 602 -13.69 -26.26 0.21
CA LEU A 602 -12.68 -26.80 -0.68
C LEU A 602 -13.30 -27.84 -1.61
N LEU A 603 -13.14 -27.66 -2.92
CA LEU A 603 -13.44 -28.68 -3.91
C LEU A 603 -12.16 -29.39 -4.35
N VAL A 604 -12.22 -30.72 -4.43
CA VAL A 604 -11.14 -31.61 -4.84
C VAL A 604 -11.62 -32.39 -6.06
N ASN A 605 -11.05 -32.15 -7.24
CA ASN A 605 -11.56 -32.70 -8.51
C ASN A 605 -13.08 -32.45 -8.69
N GLU A 606 -13.53 -31.23 -8.41
CA GLU A 606 -14.95 -30.80 -8.41
C GLU A 606 -15.84 -31.47 -7.34
N LEU A 607 -15.27 -32.26 -6.43
CA LEU A 607 -15.96 -32.86 -5.29
C LEU A 607 -15.84 -31.98 -4.05
N LYS A 608 -16.96 -31.64 -3.41
CA LYS A 608 -16.95 -30.87 -2.17
C LYS A 608 -16.35 -31.68 -1.01
N SER A 609 -15.37 -31.13 -0.31
CA SER A 609 -14.89 -31.71 0.96
C SER A 609 -15.94 -31.53 2.05
N LYS A 610 -16.02 -32.48 2.99
CA LYS A 610 -16.88 -32.36 4.20
C LYS A 610 -16.27 -31.42 5.22
N GLU A 611 -14.96 -31.59 5.45
CA GLU A 611 -14.15 -30.80 6.36
C GLU A 611 -12.82 -30.53 5.65
N SER A 612 -12.25 -29.34 5.83
CA SER A 612 -10.96 -28.95 5.26
C SER A 612 -10.10 -28.30 6.33
N ASP A 613 -8.80 -28.17 6.04
CA ASP A 613 -7.83 -27.43 6.87
C ASP A 613 -7.60 -28.04 8.26
N ILE A 614 -7.70 -29.36 8.38
CA ILE A 614 -7.36 -30.06 9.63
C ILE A 614 -5.84 -30.14 9.73
N MET A 615 -5.24 -29.19 10.46
CA MET A 615 -3.79 -29.09 10.62
C MET A 615 -3.19 -30.25 11.43
N THR A 616 -2.04 -30.75 10.98
CA THR A 616 -1.22 -31.76 11.68
C THR A 616 0.26 -31.31 11.70
N THR A 617 1.08 -31.89 12.59
CA THR A 617 2.48 -31.48 12.77
C THR A 617 3.35 -31.68 11.52
N ASN A 618 2.93 -32.58 10.62
CA ASN A 618 3.60 -32.92 9.38
C ASN A 618 2.71 -32.76 8.13
N GLY A 619 1.59 -32.02 8.24
CA GLY A 619 0.74 -31.77 7.08
C GLY A 619 -0.61 -31.11 7.36
N VAL A 620 -1.53 -31.29 6.42
CA VAL A 620 -2.94 -30.91 6.53
C VAL A 620 -3.81 -32.04 5.98
N ILE A 621 -4.97 -32.25 6.61
CA ILE A 621 -5.99 -33.21 6.17
C ILE A 621 -7.20 -32.47 5.61
N HIS A 622 -7.66 -32.93 4.46
CA HIS A 622 -8.95 -32.56 3.86
C HIS A 622 -9.83 -33.80 3.77
N VAL A 623 -11.00 -33.76 4.39
CA VAL A 623 -11.92 -34.90 4.47
C VAL A 623 -12.81 -34.92 3.23
N VAL A 624 -12.77 -36.03 2.49
CA VAL A 624 -13.59 -36.25 1.29
C VAL A 624 -14.62 -37.33 1.52
N ASP A 625 -15.74 -37.27 0.79
CA ASP A 625 -16.85 -38.23 0.89
C ASP A 625 -16.69 -39.44 -0.02
N LYS A 626 -15.73 -39.42 -0.96
CA LYS A 626 -15.48 -40.48 -1.94
C LYS A 626 -13.99 -40.75 -2.10
N LEU A 627 -13.68 -41.95 -2.60
CA LEU A 627 -12.33 -42.32 -3.01
C LEU A 627 -11.93 -41.54 -4.27
N LEU A 628 -10.74 -40.93 -4.25
CA LEU A 628 -10.18 -40.21 -5.39
C LEU A 628 -9.37 -41.14 -6.28
N TYR A 629 -9.49 -40.99 -7.59
CA TYR A 629 -8.72 -41.77 -8.55
C TYR A 629 -8.30 -40.92 -9.75
N PRO A 630 -7.07 -41.10 -10.28
CA PRO A 630 -6.59 -40.33 -11.42
C PRO A 630 -7.29 -40.77 -12.72
N ALA A 631 -7.99 -39.85 -13.37
CA ALA A 631 -8.78 -40.12 -14.59
C ALA A 631 -7.95 -40.69 -15.77
N ASP A 632 -6.65 -40.44 -15.79
CA ASP A 632 -5.74 -40.86 -16.86
C ASP A 632 -5.05 -42.21 -16.62
N THR A 633 -5.22 -42.81 -15.44
CA THR A 633 -4.59 -44.10 -15.13
C THR A 633 -5.57 -45.24 -15.42
N PRO A 634 -5.33 -46.08 -16.44
CA PRO A 634 -6.23 -47.19 -16.72
C PRO A 634 -6.12 -48.28 -15.64
N VAL A 635 -7.25 -48.90 -15.33
CA VAL A 635 -7.31 -50.13 -14.55
C VAL A 635 -7.13 -51.30 -15.51
N GLY A 636 -6.28 -52.28 -15.18
CA GLY A 636 -6.08 -53.47 -16.03
C GLY A 636 -6.52 -54.80 -15.42
N ASN A 637 -7.17 -54.74 -14.25
CA ASN A 637 -7.76 -55.88 -13.54
C ASN A 637 -9.29 -55.73 -13.50
N ASP A 638 -10.01 -56.72 -14.04
CA ASP A 638 -11.47 -56.71 -14.15
C ASP A 638 -12.17 -56.63 -12.77
N GLN A 639 -11.66 -57.35 -11.76
CA GLN A 639 -12.20 -57.33 -10.41
C GLN A 639 -11.99 -55.95 -9.74
N LEU A 640 -10.81 -55.36 -9.93
CA LEU A 640 -10.53 -54.03 -9.41
C LEU A 640 -11.39 -52.95 -10.08
N LEU A 641 -11.66 -53.08 -11.39
CA LEU A 641 -12.56 -52.18 -12.11
C LEU A 641 -13.98 -52.24 -11.54
N GLU A 642 -14.49 -53.44 -11.26
CA GLU A 642 -15.83 -53.61 -10.67
C GLU A 642 -15.92 -52.90 -9.30
N ILE A 643 -14.89 -53.09 -8.46
CA ILE A 643 -14.81 -52.45 -7.15
C ILE A 643 -14.73 -50.92 -7.27
N LEU A 644 -13.84 -50.40 -8.12
CA LEU A 644 -13.67 -48.96 -8.27
C LEU A 644 -14.92 -48.30 -8.87
N ASN A 645 -15.65 -48.97 -9.77
CA ASN A 645 -16.94 -48.47 -10.28
C ASN A 645 -18.03 -48.41 -9.19
N LYS A 646 -17.98 -49.26 -8.15
CA LYS A 646 -18.87 -49.16 -6.98
C LYS A 646 -18.55 -47.92 -6.14
N LEU A 647 -17.27 -47.62 -5.97
CA LEU A 647 -16.76 -46.53 -5.12
C LEU A 647 -16.79 -45.15 -5.81
N ILE A 648 -16.55 -45.11 -7.12
CA ILE A 648 -16.26 -43.90 -7.89
C ILE A 648 -17.31 -43.76 -8.99
N LYS A 649 -18.27 -42.86 -8.77
CA LYS A 649 -19.40 -42.64 -9.69
C LYS A 649 -19.30 -41.36 -10.52
N TYR A 650 -18.31 -40.52 -10.24
CA TYR A 650 -18.27 -39.14 -10.74
C TYR A 650 -17.24 -38.94 -11.87
N ILE A 651 -16.41 -39.94 -12.15
CA ILE A 651 -15.50 -39.97 -13.30
C ILE A 651 -15.61 -41.32 -13.99
N GLN A 652 -15.36 -41.33 -15.30
CA GLN A 652 -15.26 -42.56 -16.06
C GLN A 652 -13.87 -43.19 -15.83
N ILE A 653 -13.85 -44.42 -15.33
CA ILE A 653 -12.62 -45.18 -15.14
C ILE A 653 -12.20 -45.77 -16.48
N LYS A 654 -10.96 -45.47 -16.91
CA LYS A 654 -10.38 -46.10 -18.10
C LYS A 654 -10.03 -47.55 -17.78
N PHE A 655 -10.40 -48.48 -18.66
CA PHE A 655 -10.00 -49.89 -18.54
C PHE A 655 -9.14 -50.29 -19.74
N VAL A 656 -7.97 -50.86 -19.47
CA VAL A 656 -7.06 -51.40 -20.49
C VAL A 656 -6.57 -52.75 -20.02
N ARG A 657 -7.08 -53.81 -20.65
CA ARG A 657 -6.77 -55.20 -20.28
C ARG A 657 -5.26 -55.45 -20.27
N GLY A 658 -4.75 -56.03 -19.18
CA GLY A 658 -3.32 -56.33 -19.01
C GLY A 658 -2.45 -55.13 -18.62
N SER A 659 -3.03 -53.95 -18.42
CA SER A 659 -2.31 -52.80 -17.84
C SER A 659 -1.95 -53.09 -16.38
N THR A 660 -0.69 -52.89 -16.03
CA THR A 660 -0.21 -53.00 -14.64
C THR A 660 0.15 -51.63 -14.11
N PHE A 661 -0.06 -51.44 -12.80
CA PHE A 661 0.39 -50.24 -12.12
C PHE A 661 1.92 -50.19 -12.12
N LYS A 662 2.47 -49.01 -12.45
CA LYS A 662 3.90 -48.79 -12.32
C LYS A 662 4.24 -48.80 -10.83
N GLU A 663 5.30 -49.54 -10.49
CA GLU A 663 5.89 -49.49 -9.16
C GLU A 663 6.41 -48.07 -8.92
N ILE A 664 5.93 -47.42 -7.86
CA ILE A 664 6.33 -46.07 -7.51
C ILE A 664 7.42 -46.20 -6.45
N PRO A 665 8.69 -45.87 -6.76
CA PRO A 665 9.73 -45.88 -5.75
C PRO A 665 9.39 -44.82 -4.71
N ILE A 666 9.06 -45.27 -3.49
CA ILE A 666 8.83 -44.35 -2.37
C ILE A 666 10.21 -43.83 -1.96
N THR A 667 10.41 -42.52 -2.12
CA THR A 667 11.61 -41.86 -1.59
C THR A 667 11.33 -41.50 -0.14
N VAL A 668 11.88 -42.27 0.80
CA VAL A 668 11.79 -41.96 2.23
C VAL A 668 13.05 -41.19 2.62
N TYR A 669 12.90 -39.94 3.02
CA TYR A 669 14.01 -39.13 3.53
C TYR A 669 14.29 -39.51 4.98
N LYS A 670 15.26 -40.39 5.23
CA LYS A 670 15.74 -40.65 6.59
C LYS A 670 16.82 -39.63 6.96
N PRO A 671 16.61 -38.77 7.98
CA PRO A 671 17.68 -37.94 8.50
C PRO A 671 18.67 -38.83 9.25
N ILE A 672 19.92 -38.88 8.77
CA ILE A 672 21.02 -39.45 9.53
C ILE A 672 21.47 -38.37 10.52
N ILE A 673 21.38 -38.68 11.80
CA ILE A 673 21.88 -37.81 12.86
C ILE A 673 23.31 -38.26 13.17
N LYS A 674 24.30 -37.49 12.71
CA LYS A 674 25.70 -37.69 13.11
C LYS A 674 25.94 -36.89 14.39
N LYS A 675 26.25 -37.58 15.48
CA LYS A 675 26.77 -36.95 16.69
C LYS A 675 28.28 -37.07 16.70
N TYR A 676 28.98 -35.95 16.82
CA TYR A 676 30.41 -35.94 17.09
C TYR A 676 30.77 -34.79 18.02
N THR A 677 31.81 -35.02 18.79
CA THR A 677 32.31 -34.05 19.77
C THR A 677 33.31 -33.14 19.08
N LYS A 678 33.01 -31.84 19.03
CA LYS A 678 33.93 -30.82 18.52
C LYS A 678 34.47 -30.03 19.70
N ILE A 679 35.78 -29.84 19.75
CA ILE A 679 36.39 -28.99 20.76
C ILE A 679 36.27 -27.55 20.27
N ILE A 680 35.48 -26.76 20.99
CA ILE A 680 35.35 -25.31 20.78
C ILE A 680 35.85 -24.68 22.08
N ASP A 681 36.86 -23.81 21.97
CA ASP A 681 37.49 -23.10 23.10
C ASP A 681 37.97 -24.03 24.23
N GLY A 682 38.51 -25.20 23.87
CA GLY A 682 39.07 -26.17 24.83
C GLY A 682 38.06 -27.04 25.56
N VAL A 683 36.75 -26.86 25.32
CA VAL A 683 35.68 -27.67 25.91
C VAL A 683 35.08 -28.61 24.85
N PRO A 684 34.91 -29.92 25.15
CA PRO A 684 34.20 -30.83 24.26
C PRO A 684 32.71 -30.48 24.22
N VAL A 685 32.22 -30.03 23.06
CA VAL A 685 30.80 -29.76 22.80
C VAL A 685 30.27 -30.83 21.85
N GLU A 686 29.17 -31.50 22.22
CA GLU A 686 28.47 -32.42 21.32
C GLU A 686 27.77 -31.62 20.21
N ILE A 687 28.19 -31.84 18.97
CA ILE A 687 27.53 -31.29 17.79
C ILE A 687 26.67 -32.38 17.16
N THR A 688 25.43 -32.02 16.88
CA THR A 688 24.47 -32.86 16.18
C THR A 688 24.33 -32.33 14.76
N GLU A 689 24.92 -33.03 13.78
CA GLU A 689 24.84 -32.67 12.37
C GLU A 689 23.76 -33.53 11.70
N LYS A 690 22.84 -32.88 10.97
CA LYS A 690 21.71 -33.53 10.31
C LYS A 690 22.04 -33.69 8.83
N GLU A 691 22.25 -34.93 8.39
CA GLU A 691 22.55 -35.25 6.99
C GLU A 691 21.34 -35.97 6.38
N THR A 692 20.77 -35.45 5.31
CA THR A 692 19.64 -36.07 4.61
C THR A 692 20.19 -37.02 3.55
N ARG A 693 19.94 -38.33 3.68
CA ARG A 693 20.32 -39.31 2.65
C ARG A 693 19.07 -39.84 1.95
N GLU A 694 19.11 -39.88 0.62
CA GLU A 694 18.08 -40.53 -0.19
C GLU A 694 18.29 -42.05 -0.14
N GLU A 695 17.40 -42.78 0.54
CA GLU A 695 17.32 -44.23 0.40
C GLU A 695 16.14 -44.57 -0.53
N ARG A 696 16.47 -45.10 -1.72
CA ARG A 696 15.49 -45.78 -2.58
C ARG A 696 15.36 -47.21 -2.05
N ILE A 697 14.20 -47.56 -1.51
CA ILE A 697 13.90 -48.94 -1.14
C ILE A 697 13.59 -49.70 -2.43
N ILE A 698 14.48 -50.60 -2.84
CA ILE A 698 14.25 -51.58 -3.91
C ILE A 698 14.27 -52.96 -3.24
N THR A 699 13.12 -53.61 -3.12
CA THR A 699 13.03 -54.99 -2.65
C THR A 699 13.21 -55.96 -3.82
N GLY A 700 14.42 -56.50 -3.97
CA GLY A 700 14.76 -57.61 -4.89
C GLY A 700 15.85 -58.50 -4.27
N PRO A 701 15.96 -59.78 -4.65
CA PRO A 701 16.73 -60.77 -3.90
C PRO A 701 18.24 -60.51 -4.00
N GLU A 702 18.90 -60.42 -2.85
CA GLU A 702 20.36 -60.28 -2.73
C GLU A 702 21.09 -61.52 -3.30
N ILE A 703 22.06 -61.27 -4.18
CA ILE A 703 23.13 -62.23 -4.46
C ILE A 703 24.34 -61.81 -3.61
N LYS A 704 24.67 -62.65 -2.62
CA LYS A 704 25.93 -62.58 -1.86
C LYS A 704 27.09 -63.03 -2.72
N TYR A 705 28.20 -62.30 -2.68
CA TYR A 705 29.52 -62.92 -2.78
C TYR A 705 30.47 -62.44 -1.69
N THR A 706 31.25 -63.42 -1.25
CA THR A 706 32.14 -63.47 -0.11
C THR A 706 33.46 -62.74 -0.39
N ARG A 707 33.97 -62.07 0.63
CA ARG A 707 35.27 -61.43 0.71
C ARG A 707 36.42 -62.45 0.60
N ILE A 708 37.46 -62.13 -0.16
CA ILE A 708 38.83 -62.61 0.10
C ILE A 708 39.77 -61.40 0.06
N SER A 709 40.49 -61.23 1.18
CA SER A 709 41.58 -60.28 1.39
C SER A 709 42.92 -60.89 0.99
N THR A 710 43.89 -60.04 0.63
CA THR A 710 45.33 -59.99 1.01
C THR A 710 46.09 -59.36 -0.17
N THR A 711 47.13 -58.52 -0.10
CA THR A 711 47.97 -57.85 0.90
C THR A 711 49.02 -57.06 0.09
N GLY A 712 49.49 -55.92 0.59
CA GLY A 712 50.69 -55.20 0.12
C GLY A 712 50.45 -54.33 -1.12
N GLY A 713 50.81 -53.05 -1.18
CA GLY A 713 51.78 -52.28 -0.43
C GLY A 713 52.51 -51.41 -1.46
N GLU A 714 52.43 -50.08 -1.30
CA GLU A 714 53.38 -49.03 -1.79
C GLU A 714 53.80 -49.08 -3.28
N THR A 715 53.67 -48.06 -4.14
CA THR A 715 53.95 -46.63 -4.01
C THR A 715 53.47 -45.93 -5.29
N GLU A 716 53.38 -44.60 -5.23
CA GLU A 716 53.03 -43.63 -6.29
C GLU A 716 53.71 -43.79 -7.67
N GLU A 717 53.12 -43.10 -8.66
CA GLU A 717 53.63 -42.74 -9.99
C GLU A 717 53.45 -43.73 -11.14
N THR A 718 52.22 -43.81 -11.68
CA THR A 718 52.01 -43.78 -13.15
C THR A 718 50.56 -43.42 -13.50
N LEU A 719 50.16 -42.19 -13.20
CA LEU A 719 48.89 -41.63 -13.64
C LEU A 719 49.13 -40.20 -14.14
N LYS A 720 49.84 -40.09 -15.27
CA LYS A 720 49.93 -38.90 -16.15
C LYS A 720 50.82 -39.23 -17.35
N LYS A 721 50.17 -39.38 -18.52
CA LYS A 721 50.62 -39.02 -19.89
C LYS A 721 50.12 -40.03 -20.93
N LEU A 722 48.92 -39.76 -21.44
CA LEU A 722 48.70 -39.74 -22.89
C LEU A 722 48.25 -38.31 -23.22
N LEU A 723 49.24 -37.49 -23.57
CA LEU A 723 49.16 -36.14 -24.14
C LEU A 723 48.52 -36.24 -25.54
N GLN A 724 47.56 -35.40 -25.91
CA GLN A 724 47.71 -34.11 -26.62
C GLN A 724 48.42 -34.18 -27.99
N GLU A 725 47.93 -33.31 -28.89
CA GLU A 725 48.30 -33.06 -30.31
C GLU A 725 47.46 -33.86 -31.34
N ASP A 726 46.94 -33.30 -32.43
CA ASP A 726 46.91 -31.93 -32.94
C ASP A 726 45.87 -31.80 -34.06
N THR A 727 45.39 -30.59 -34.30
CA THR A 727 44.68 -30.23 -35.55
C THR A 727 45.70 -29.70 -36.55
N PRO A 728 45.58 -29.95 -37.87
CA PRO A 728 45.76 -28.82 -38.78
C PRO A 728 44.88 -28.82 -40.04
N VAL A 729 44.53 -27.61 -40.46
CA VAL A 729 43.93 -27.23 -41.74
C VAL A 729 45.01 -27.15 -42.83
N ARG A 730 44.71 -27.61 -44.05
CA ARG A 730 45.34 -27.08 -45.29
C ARG A 730 44.41 -27.14 -46.50
N LYS A 731 44.32 -26.00 -47.20
CA LYS A 731 43.69 -25.77 -48.52
C LYS A 731 44.51 -26.39 -49.67
N ILE A 732 43.84 -26.84 -50.73
CA ILE A 732 44.29 -26.73 -52.13
C ILE A 732 43.07 -26.45 -53.06
N GLN A 733 43.26 -25.54 -54.02
CA GLN A 733 42.32 -25.10 -55.07
C GLN A 733 42.21 -26.08 -56.25
N ALA A 734 41.07 -26.11 -56.95
CA ALA A 734 41.02 -25.98 -58.42
C ALA A 734 39.59 -25.75 -58.97
N ASN A 735 39.53 -24.95 -60.03
CA ASN A 735 38.37 -24.46 -60.80
C ASN A 735 37.42 -25.52 -61.39
N LYS A 736 36.13 -25.17 -61.48
CA LYS A 736 35.40 -25.13 -62.78
C LYS A 736 34.07 -24.35 -62.70
N ARG A 737 33.87 -23.51 -63.73
CA ARG A 737 32.68 -22.71 -64.09
C ARG A 737 31.40 -23.55 -64.15
N VAL A 738 30.26 -22.95 -63.76
CA VAL A 738 29.03 -22.81 -64.58
C VAL A 738 28.23 -21.57 -64.11
N GLN A 739 27.89 -20.69 -65.07
CA GLN A 739 26.93 -19.57 -65.03
C GLN A 739 25.50 -20.07 -64.76
N ALA A 740 24.48 -19.37 -64.29
CA ALA A 740 24.19 -18.01 -63.88
C ALA A 740 22.78 -18.05 -63.26
N SER A 741 22.47 -17.20 -62.29
CA SER A 741 21.25 -16.37 -62.35
C SER A 741 21.41 -15.17 -61.43
N ARG A 742 20.93 -14.03 -61.92
CA ARG A 742 21.22 -12.67 -61.46
C ARG A 742 20.16 -12.19 -60.48
N ARG A 743 20.61 -11.40 -59.49
CA ARG A 743 20.00 -10.13 -58.97
C ARG A 743 18.62 -10.27 -58.30
N ARG A 744 18.20 -9.49 -57.31
CA ARG A 744 18.65 -8.31 -56.55
C ARG A 744 17.56 -8.18 -55.44
N SER A 745 17.93 -8.11 -54.16
CA SER A 745 18.11 -6.88 -53.37
C SER A 745 16.87 -6.40 -52.60
N ARG A 746 17.17 -6.05 -51.33
CA ARG A 746 16.53 -5.12 -50.40
C ARG A 746 15.34 -5.64 -49.60
N GLU A 747 15.45 -5.80 -48.28
CA GLU A 747 15.75 -4.81 -47.20
C GLU A 747 14.62 -3.82 -46.94
N ASP A 748 14.44 -3.63 -45.64
CA ASP A 748 13.83 -2.51 -44.91
C ASP A 748 12.30 -2.51 -44.83
N ARG A 749 11.66 -2.32 -43.67
CA ARG A 749 12.09 -1.89 -42.32
C ARG A 749 10.89 -2.04 -41.35
N PRO A 750 11.08 -1.77 -40.03
CA PRO A 750 10.14 -2.06 -38.96
C PRO A 750 9.18 -0.89 -38.62
N GLN A 751 8.20 -1.20 -37.78
CA GLN A 751 7.74 -0.35 -36.67
C GLN A 751 7.59 -1.21 -35.42
#